data_AF-A0A9P4QMP6-F1
#
_entry.id   AF-A0A9P4QMP6-F1
#
_cell.length_a   1.000
_cell.length_b   1.000
_cell.length_c   1.000
_cell.angle_alpha   90.00
_cell.angle_beta   90.00
_cell.angle_gamma   90.00
#
_symmetry.space_group_name_H-M   'P 1'
#
loop_
_entity.id
_entity.type
_entity.pdbx_description
1 polymer ?
#
loop_
_entity_poly.entity_id
_entity_poly.type
_entity_poly.pdbx_seq_one_letter_code
_entity_poly.pdbx_strand_id
1 'polypeptide(L)'
;MEGASGHQKYAQTPYRTRTQKAFDRIPVGQNEPKALLDQTVSNWKQQFAPETVRVLENESLSTILADFEDINIEDTVKDVQENQFGDVCDDDTTNQFSLVITDLTSPSHEDEGELGNWPRRLLHVPSLTSFEWTPRNVYGLHECPDYAAISYTWGRWMLRSTELPEVKSLPIQGVPWDVPRVDPALFTVDQFRCAIDTCTRRRKQPDLEFVWLDIACIDQNEDSREGALEIGRQAKIFHGANQTFVWLANNHLLKPKSTGDLSDQLWFLITYGPYADGLLPFASGTTENPEWMAPEYRTELIGELERNARPFTRAVEALRDITSYPWFSSLWTLQEAFLSPDSYLLDPNGHFVRDIHGVLPVLRDLLRAVRGWYEECTAMADFRKAIQCPRSIQEESLKHLAEKTGLDALSSYNPMLLYAQARHRKTTHMEDRIYGIMQVFGLSLGKSSVSCNQAETFSLSALEAQLATSLAETFPVLSQLHIHSHAVTGRQAWRLSSTSVSPGWDIELPFRLQQRHLPGLTAKLSAKEICIIDPNTGASAKRVLHGFFKGSTCAFEVLSKFWTGPRAQANNNQRDLGFEFQIALDETSLFTKESLGIPWLQWQIPRGQPQVELVNSMVQRFHEKEVHAEVLLLGAGRGSHTTFYGLIVIECHDQRLGAWWARLGICNWQVPLPLSTNLVQDPIMARRKTRHWQYSPVLTAESEDWKYQAGFFG
;
A
#
# COMPACT_ATOMS: atom_id res chain seq x y z
N MET A 1 -56.85 28.24 16.05
CA MET A 1 -57.77 27.08 16.08
C MET A 1 -57.63 26.37 14.75
N GLU A 2 -57.21 25.09 14.81
CA GLU A 2 -57.54 23.94 13.92
C GLU A 2 -57.60 24.18 12.39
N GLY A 3 -56.97 23.42 11.48
CA GLY A 3 -56.34 22.11 11.53
C GLY A 3 -56.81 21.26 10.33
N ALA A 4 -55.88 20.78 9.47
CA ALA A 4 -55.93 19.57 8.61
C ALA A 4 -54.88 19.71 7.47
N SER A 5 -53.66 19.16 7.55
CA SER A 5 -53.20 17.75 7.53
C SER A 5 -52.94 17.19 6.13
N GLY A 6 -51.66 17.14 5.74
CA GLY A 6 -51.13 16.38 4.61
C GLY A 6 -49.64 16.09 4.85
N HIS A 7 -49.34 15.12 5.72
CA HIS A 7 -47.99 14.64 6.00
C HIS A 7 -47.65 13.45 5.10
N GLN A 8 -46.62 13.60 4.25
CA GLN A 8 -45.90 12.47 3.66
C GLN A 8 -44.60 12.27 4.46
N LYS A 9 -44.60 11.25 5.33
CA LYS A 9 -43.40 10.75 5.99
C LYS A 9 -42.64 9.85 5.02
N TYR A 10 -41.48 10.30 4.52
CA TYR A 10 -40.47 9.40 3.99
C TYR A 10 -39.57 8.95 5.14
N ALA A 11 -39.72 7.69 5.56
CA ALA A 11 -38.80 7.04 6.47
C ALA A 11 -37.49 6.73 5.72
N GLN A 12 -36.40 7.36 6.12
CA GLN A 12 -35.05 6.98 5.70
C GLN A 12 -34.54 5.85 6.61
N THR A 13 -34.26 4.69 6.01
CA THR A 13 -33.61 3.56 6.66
C THR A 13 -32.11 3.83 6.78
N PRO A 14 -31.46 3.58 7.94
CA PRO A 14 -30.01 3.70 8.06
C PRO A 14 -29.31 2.51 7.41
N TYR A 15 -28.28 2.78 6.62
CA TYR A 15 -27.37 1.75 6.08
C TYR A 15 -26.63 1.07 7.24
N ARG A 16 -27.14 -0.10 7.64
CA ARG A 16 -26.46 -1.06 8.48
C ARG A 16 -26.22 -2.31 7.64
N THR A 17 -24.96 -2.73 7.59
CA THR A 17 -24.49 -3.98 6.98
C THR A 17 -25.36 -5.17 7.40
N ARG A 18 -26.04 -5.80 6.44
CA ARG A 18 -26.69 -7.10 6.65
C ARG A 18 -26.36 -8.04 5.49
N THR A 19 -25.67 -9.09 5.90
CA THR A 19 -25.26 -10.33 5.23
C THR A 19 -26.21 -10.87 4.16
N GLN A 20 -25.59 -11.47 3.14
CA GLN A 20 -26.14 -12.44 2.20
C GLN A 20 -27.24 -13.32 2.81
N LYS A 21 -28.48 -13.14 2.33
CA LYS A 21 -29.58 -14.13 2.18
C LYS A 21 -30.91 -13.39 2.05
N ALA A 22 -31.14 -12.76 0.90
CA ALA A 22 -32.47 -12.37 0.41
C ALA A 22 -32.37 -11.84 -1.03
N PHE A 23 -32.00 -12.68 -2.00
CA PHE A 23 -32.18 -12.39 -3.43
C PHE A 23 -32.72 -13.59 -4.21
N ASP A 24 -33.44 -14.48 -3.53
CA ASP A 24 -34.35 -15.39 -4.20
C ASP A 24 -35.76 -14.84 -4.04
N ARG A 25 -36.39 -14.47 -5.17
CA ARG A 25 -37.78 -14.03 -5.37
C ARG A 25 -38.00 -12.52 -5.59
N ILE A 26 -37.44 -11.99 -6.67
CA ILE A 26 -38.11 -10.95 -7.48
C ILE A 26 -37.86 -11.28 -8.96
N PRO A 27 -38.88 -11.49 -9.81
CA PRO A 27 -38.67 -11.63 -11.24
C PRO A 27 -38.48 -10.23 -11.84
N VAL A 28 -37.24 -9.78 -11.96
CA VAL A 28 -36.87 -8.60 -12.75
C VAL A 28 -36.47 -9.09 -14.14
N GLY A 29 -37.14 -8.57 -15.18
CA GLY A 29 -36.90 -8.95 -16.57
C GLY A 29 -35.45 -8.65 -16.98
N GLN A 30 -34.76 -9.67 -17.49
CA GLN A 30 -33.32 -9.67 -17.79
C GLN A 30 -32.86 -8.79 -18.97
N ASN A 31 -33.70 -7.91 -19.52
CA ASN A 31 -33.43 -7.29 -20.82
C ASN A 31 -33.23 -5.76 -20.82
N GLU A 32 -33.56 -5.02 -19.75
CA GLU A 32 -33.51 -3.54 -19.81
C GLU A 32 -32.13 -2.90 -19.52
N PRO A 33 -31.34 -3.33 -18.51
CA PRO A 33 -30.03 -2.72 -18.25
C PRO A 33 -29.03 -2.97 -19.40
N LYS A 34 -29.11 -4.17 -19.99
CA LYS A 34 -28.23 -4.61 -21.08
C LYS A 34 -28.51 -3.86 -22.39
N ALA A 35 -29.78 -3.61 -22.71
CA ALA A 35 -30.17 -2.90 -23.93
C ALA A 35 -29.74 -1.42 -23.91
N LEU A 36 -29.82 -0.74 -22.76
CA LEU A 36 -29.35 0.63 -22.58
C LEU A 36 -27.81 0.75 -22.70
N LEU A 37 -27.09 -0.25 -22.19
CA LEU A 37 -25.63 -0.34 -22.29
C LEU A 37 -25.20 -0.62 -23.74
N ASP A 38 -25.83 -1.60 -24.40
CA ASP A 38 -25.57 -1.96 -25.80
C ASP A 38 -25.87 -0.79 -26.76
N GLN A 39 -26.93 -0.01 -26.49
CA GLN A 39 -27.28 1.15 -27.30
C GLN A 39 -26.29 2.31 -27.10
N THR A 40 -25.80 2.52 -25.88
CA THR A 40 -24.76 3.52 -25.60
C THR A 40 -23.43 3.15 -26.25
N VAL A 41 -23.03 1.87 -26.16
CA VAL A 41 -21.83 1.33 -26.82
C VAL A 41 -21.95 1.39 -28.35
N SER A 42 -23.13 1.15 -28.90
CA SER A 42 -23.37 1.21 -30.35
C SER A 42 -23.38 2.65 -30.87
N ASN A 43 -23.91 3.61 -30.10
CA ASN A 43 -23.85 5.04 -30.44
C ASN A 43 -22.41 5.58 -30.36
N TRP A 44 -21.61 5.10 -29.40
CA TRP A 44 -20.20 5.44 -29.26
C TRP A 44 -19.35 4.90 -30.42
N LYS A 45 -19.61 3.67 -30.89
CA LYS A 45 -18.96 3.08 -32.08
C LYS A 45 -19.21 3.87 -33.38
N GLN A 46 -20.29 4.64 -33.47
CA GLN A 46 -20.63 5.43 -34.65
C GLN A 46 -19.96 6.82 -34.68
N GLN A 47 -19.47 7.33 -33.55
CA GLN A 47 -18.84 8.66 -33.48
C GLN A 47 -17.38 8.67 -33.94
N PHE A 48 -16.73 7.52 -34.12
CA PHE A 48 -15.36 7.42 -34.61
C PHE A 48 -15.31 6.69 -35.94
N ALA A 49 -15.18 7.44 -37.04
CA ALA A 49 -15.02 6.86 -38.37
C ALA A 49 -13.66 6.12 -38.48
N PRO A 50 -13.58 5.02 -39.27
CA PRO A 50 -12.35 4.22 -39.40
C PRO A 50 -11.12 4.98 -39.91
N GLU A 51 -11.33 6.11 -40.60
CA GLU A 51 -10.27 6.89 -41.22
C GLU A 51 -9.48 7.75 -40.23
N THR A 52 -10.05 8.10 -39.07
CA THR A 52 -9.34 8.84 -38.01
C THR A 52 -8.41 7.93 -37.19
N VAL A 53 -8.70 6.63 -37.13
CA VAL A 53 -7.94 5.64 -36.34
C VAL A 53 -6.61 5.26 -37.01
N ARG A 54 -6.55 5.20 -38.34
CA ARG A 54 -5.31 4.85 -39.07
C ARG A 54 -4.19 5.89 -38.94
N VAL A 55 -4.54 7.15 -38.67
CA VAL A 55 -3.54 8.22 -38.44
C VAL A 55 -3.05 8.19 -36.99
N LEU A 56 -3.91 7.81 -36.03
CA LEU A 56 -3.58 7.75 -34.60
C LEU A 56 -2.80 6.50 -34.18
N GLU A 57 -3.00 5.34 -34.84
CA GLU A 57 -2.27 4.11 -34.52
C GLU A 57 -0.76 4.22 -34.79
N ASN A 58 -0.35 4.96 -35.83
CA ASN A 58 1.06 5.10 -36.19
C ASN A 58 1.81 6.19 -35.39
N GLU A 59 1.14 7.28 -34.99
CA GLU A 59 1.74 8.32 -34.15
C GLU A 59 1.78 7.93 -32.65
N SER A 60 0.78 7.17 -32.16
CA SER A 60 0.74 6.71 -30.77
C SER A 60 1.73 5.59 -30.50
N LEU A 61 1.89 4.61 -31.40
CA LEU A 61 2.85 3.52 -31.24
C LEU A 61 4.31 4.01 -31.30
N SER A 62 4.61 4.99 -32.15
CA SER A 62 5.96 5.59 -32.22
C SER A 62 6.28 6.45 -31.01
N THR A 63 5.30 7.15 -30.42
CA THR A 63 5.47 7.86 -29.14
C THR A 63 5.60 6.88 -27.96
N ILE A 64 4.82 5.79 -27.96
CA ILE A 64 4.95 4.70 -26.97
C ILE A 64 6.34 4.04 -27.08
N LEU A 65 6.82 3.75 -28.28
CA LEU A 65 8.15 3.19 -28.52
C LEU A 65 9.29 4.19 -28.26
N ALA A 66 9.10 5.49 -28.52
CA ALA A 66 10.06 6.53 -28.17
C ALA A 66 10.18 6.71 -26.65
N ASP A 67 9.07 6.60 -25.91
CA ASP A 67 9.10 6.48 -24.45
C ASP A 67 9.81 5.19 -23.99
N PHE A 68 9.99 4.17 -24.85
CA PHE A 68 10.82 2.98 -24.59
C PHE A 68 12.29 3.15 -25.01
N GLU A 69 12.61 4.03 -25.96
CA GLU A 69 13.99 4.35 -26.37
C GLU A 69 14.63 5.44 -25.49
N ASP A 70 13.84 6.35 -24.92
CA ASP A 70 14.24 7.28 -23.85
C ASP A 70 14.21 6.62 -22.45
N ILE A 71 13.79 5.34 -22.35
CA ILE A 71 14.21 4.48 -21.24
C ILE A 71 15.69 4.18 -21.50
N ASN A 72 16.53 5.08 -20.99
CA ASN A 72 17.92 4.77 -20.81
C ASN A 72 17.99 3.60 -19.80
N ILE A 73 17.99 2.38 -20.32
CA ILE A 73 18.27 1.18 -19.53
C ILE A 73 19.61 1.38 -18.80
N GLU A 74 20.54 2.20 -19.32
CA GLU A 74 21.75 2.58 -18.61
C GLU A 74 21.51 3.45 -17.38
N ASP A 75 20.44 4.24 -17.25
CA ASP A 75 20.17 5.02 -16.02
C ASP A 75 19.45 4.17 -14.96
N THR A 76 18.62 3.21 -15.37
CA THR A 76 18.10 2.19 -14.42
C THR A 76 19.19 1.19 -14.03
N VAL A 77 20.13 0.87 -14.93
CA VAL A 77 21.30 0.03 -14.64
C VAL A 77 22.38 0.81 -13.87
N LYS A 78 22.53 2.13 -14.05
CA LYS A 78 23.39 2.98 -13.22
C LYS A 78 22.80 3.18 -11.84
N ASP A 79 21.50 3.41 -11.68
CA ASP A 79 20.85 3.44 -10.37
C ASP A 79 20.89 2.05 -9.69
N VAL A 80 20.88 0.95 -10.45
CA VAL A 80 21.02 -0.41 -9.89
C VAL A 80 22.48 -0.77 -9.59
N GLN A 81 23.47 -0.23 -10.32
CA GLN A 81 24.89 -0.40 -10.02
C GLN A 81 25.37 0.54 -8.90
N GLU A 82 24.80 1.75 -8.77
CA GLU A 82 25.06 2.67 -7.65
C GLU A 82 24.31 2.24 -6.37
N ASN A 83 23.15 1.56 -6.47
CA ASN A 83 22.49 0.93 -5.32
C ASN A 83 23.01 -0.49 -4.99
N GLN A 84 24.05 -0.99 -5.66
CA GLN A 84 24.78 -2.21 -5.26
C GLN A 84 25.91 -1.95 -4.26
N PHE A 85 26.10 -0.71 -3.81
CA PHE A 85 27.12 -0.39 -2.81
C PHE A 85 26.62 -0.57 -1.38
N GLY A 86 26.90 -1.76 -0.87
CA GLY A 86 26.95 -2.06 0.56
C GLY A 86 28.26 -2.73 0.94
N ASP A 87 29.39 -2.35 0.34
CA ASP A 87 30.74 -2.70 0.86
C ASP A 87 31.87 -1.88 0.21
N VAL A 88 31.76 -0.55 0.20
CA VAL A 88 32.92 0.37 0.30
C VAL A 88 32.42 1.62 1.01
N CYS A 89 32.71 1.79 2.29
CA CYS A 89 32.61 3.09 2.96
C CYS A 89 33.98 3.74 2.88
N ASP A 90 34.01 4.98 2.38
CA ASP A 90 35.17 5.86 2.50
C ASP A 90 35.56 6.05 3.98
N ASP A 91 36.86 5.90 4.23
CA ASP A 91 37.53 6.33 5.47
C ASP A 91 37.44 7.86 5.57
N ASP A 92 36.63 8.36 6.50
CA ASP A 92 36.97 9.45 7.44
C ASP A 92 35.69 10.14 7.93
N THR A 93 35.29 9.80 9.16
CA THR A 93 34.80 10.71 10.23
C THR A 93 34.16 9.86 11.33
N THR A 94 34.99 9.41 12.27
CA THR A 94 34.55 8.76 13.50
C THR A 94 33.96 9.80 14.45
N ASN A 95 32.65 10.04 14.37
CA ASN A 95 31.90 10.64 15.46
C ASN A 95 31.04 9.57 16.15
N GLN A 96 31.12 9.56 17.49
CA GLN A 96 30.42 8.65 18.37
C GLN A 96 28.91 8.75 18.18
N PHE A 97 28.29 7.72 17.59
CA PHE A 97 26.84 7.53 17.67
C PHE A 97 26.51 6.85 19.00
N SER A 98 25.90 7.59 19.93
CA SER A 98 25.13 6.98 21.00
C SER A 98 23.75 6.64 20.43
N LEU A 99 23.45 5.36 20.26
CA LEU A 99 22.09 4.92 19.99
C LEU A 99 21.28 5.14 21.28
N VAL A 100 20.72 6.32 21.44
CA VAL A 100 19.74 6.58 22.49
C VAL A 100 18.46 5.89 22.06
N ILE A 101 18.28 4.65 22.51
CA ILE A 101 16.96 4.03 22.54
C ILE A 101 16.18 4.83 23.58
N THR A 102 15.43 5.82 23.10
CA THR A 102 14.47 6.50 23.94
C THR A 102 13.34 5.52 24.20
N ASP A 103 13.15 5.20 25.49
CA ASP A 103 11.89 4.64 25.97
C ASP A 103 10.77 5.48 25.35
N LEU A 104 9.80 4.86 24.64
CA LEU A 104 8.71 5.52 23.90
C LEU A 104 7.72 6.30 24.80
N THR A 105 8.15 6.66 26.00
CA THR A 105 7.49 7.55 26.93
C THR A 105 8.47 8.68 27.32
N SER A 106 8.93 9.45 26.34
CA SER A 106 9.69 10.68 26.58
C SER A 106 8.75 11.80 27.07
N PRO A 107 9.23 12.72 27.93
CA PRO A 107 8.41 13.74 28.57
C PRO A 107 7.95 14.77 27.54
N SER A 108 6.66 15.11 27.61
CA SER A 108 6.03 16.16 26.82
C SER A 108 6.73 17.50 27.05
N HIS A 109 7.13 18.19 25.97
CA HIS A 109 7.06 19.65 25.96
C HIS A 109 5.64 20.01 26.40
N GLU A 110 5.47 20.85 27.42
CA GLU A 110 4.17 21.12 28.06
C GLU A 110 3.09 21.50 27.02
N ASP A 111 3.46 22.25 25.97
CA ASP A 111 2.56 22.63 24.88
C ASP A 111 2.20 21.48 23.90
N GLU A 112 3.10 20.51 23.66
CA GLU A 112 2.80 19.37 22.78
C GLU A 112 1.78 18.42 23.39
N GLY A 113 1.79 18.30 24.72
CA GLY A 113 0.81 17.52 25.46
C GLY A 113 -0.59 18.13 25.36
N GLU A 114 -0.70 19.46 25.47
CA GLU A 114 -1.98 20.18 25.42
C GLU A 114 -2.55 20.31 24.01
N LEU A 115 -1.71 20.46 22.98
CA LEU A 115 -2.12 20.53 21.58
C LEU A 115 -2.85 19.25 21.11
N GLY A 116 -2.53 18.11 21.70
CA GLY A 116 -3.25 16.85 21.50
C GLY A 116 -3.28 16.39 20.03
N ASN A 117 -4.47 16.34 19.44
CA ASN A 117 -4.70 15.95 18.04
C ASN A 117 -4.94 17.13 17.09
N TRP A 118 -4.85 18.37 17.59
CA TRP A 118 -5.15 19.55 16.81
C TRP A 118 -3.96 20.02 15.97
N PRO A 119 -4.18 20.64 14.80
CA PRO A 119 -3.11 21.29 14.03
C PRO A 119 -2.51 22.48 14.79
N ARG A 120 -1.22 22.79 14.61
CA ARG A 120 -0.66 23.98 15.27
C ARG A 120 -1.24 25.26 14.69
N ARG A 121 -1.58 25.26 13.41
CA ARG A 121 -2.19 26.41 12.73
C ARG A 121 -3.32 25.98 11.81
N LEU A 122 -4.28 26.86 11.61
CA LEU A 122 -5.36 26.70 10.63
C LEU A 122 -5.55 28.01 9.86
N LEU A 123 -5.73 27.90 8.54
CA LEU A 123 -6.08 29.06 7.71
C LEU A 123 -7.58 29.33 7.81
N HIS A 124 -7.94 30.48 8.36
CA HIS A 124 -9.28 31.02 8.24
C HIS A 124 -9.47 31.62 6.84
N VAL A 125 -10.26 30.94 6.01
CA VAL A 125 -10.42 31.23 4.58
C VAL A 125 -11.02 32.61 4.33
N PRO A 126 -12.09 33.06 5.01
CA PRO A 126 -12.68 34.38 4.76
C PRO A 126 -11.72 35.57 4.96
N SER A 127 -10.79 35.49 5.92
CA SER A 127 -9.81 36.56 6.18
C SER A 127 -8.43 36.28 5.58
N LEU A 128 -8.20 35.08 5.03
CA LEU A 128 -6.88 34.56 4.67
C LEU A 128 -5.85 34.73 5.80
N THR A 129 -6.25 34.48 7.04
CA THR A 129 -5.37 34.57 8.21
C THR A 129 -5.11 33.18 8.78
N SER A 130 -3.85 32.79 8.86
CA SER A 130 -3.43 31.60 9.58
C SER A 130 -3.39 31.91 11.07
N PHE A 131 -4.27 31.27 11.83
CA PHE A 131 -4.30 31.40 13.27
C PHE A 131 -3.50 30.28 13.92
N GLU A 132 -2.71 30.65 14.92
CA GLU A 132 -2.03 29.70 15.78
C GLU A 132 -2.98 29.16 16.84
N TRP A 133 -2.82 27.88 17.15
CA TRP A 133 -3.53 27.21 18.22
C TRP A 133 -3.19 27.84 19.57
N THR A 134 -4.19 27.96 20.42
CA THR A 134 -4.03 28.34 21.83
C THR A 134 -4.85 27.39 22.72
N PRO A 135 -4.55 27.33 24.04
CA PRO A 135 -5.23 26.40 24.94
C PRO A 135 -6.74 26.41 24.82
N ARG A 136 -7.35 25.22 24.91
CA ARG A 136 -8.76 24.92 24.57
C ARG A 136 -9.07 24.88 23.07
N ASN A 137 -8.05 24.70 22.23
CA ASN A 137 -8.20 24.58 20.78
C ASN A 137 -8.83 25.81 20.15
N VAL A 138 -8.38 26.98 20.59
CA VAL A 138 -8.85 28.27 20.08
C VAL A 138 -7.92 28.75 18.97
N TYR A 139 -8.49 29.11 17.83
CA TYR A 139 -7.82 29.69 16.67
C TYR A 139 -8.40 31.09 16.44
N GLY A 140 -7.70 32.12 16.93
CA GLY A 140 -8.23 33.49 16.95
C GLY A 140 -9.45 33.61 17.87
N LEU A 141 -10.64 33.80 17.30
CA LEU A 141 -11.91 33.88 18.04
C LEU A 141 -12.74 32.59 18.00
N HIS A 142 -12.24 31.54 17.34
CA HIS A 142 -12.98 30.32 17.07
C HIS A 142 -12.49 29.19 17.99
N GLU A 143 -13.37 28.68 18.85
CA GLU A 143 -13.09 27.55 19.74
C GLU A 143 -13.44 26.23 19.04
N CYS A 144 -12.49 25.30 18.98
CA CYS A 144 -12.62 23.98 18.36
C CYS A 144 -13.24 24.01 16.95
N PRO A 145 -12.73 24.82 16.00
CA PRO A 145 -13.32 24.94 14.68
C PRO A 145 -13.23 23.63 13.89
N ASP A 146 -14.33 23.25 13.24
CA ASP A 146 -14.29 22.26 12.17
C ASP A 146 -13.38 22.78 11.03
N TYR A 147 -12.62 21.90 10.38
CA TYR A 147 -11.73 22.27 9.28
C TYR A 147 -11.67 21.20 8.18
N ALA A 148 -11.26 21.62 6.98
CA ALA A 148 -10.89 20.73 5.89
C ALA A 148 -9.36 20.62 5.76
N ALA A 149 -8.84 19.55 5.17
CA ALA A 149 -7.43 19.45 4.78
C ALA A 149 -7.30 19.25 3.27
N ILE A 150 -6.32 19.90 2.65
CA ILE A 150 -6.06 19.79 1.20
C ILE A 150 -4.65 19.25 0.95
N SER A 151 -4.58 18.20 0.13
CA SER A 151 -3.37 17.59 -0.40
C SER A 151 -3.11 18.12 -1.80
N TYR A 152 -1.92 18.68 -2.01
CA TYR A 152 -1.48 19.23 -3.30
C TYR A 152 0.04 19.29 -3.35
N THR A 153 0.62 19.42 -4.53
CA THR A 153 2.08 19.57 -4.67
C THR A 153 2.41 21.00 -5.04
N TRP A 154 3.45 21.57 -4.42
CA TRP A 154 3.86 22.95 -4.70
C TRP A 154 5.38 23.19 -4.55
N GLY A 155 6.06 22.53 -3.61
CA GLY A 155 7.46 22.85 -3.25
C GLY A 155 8.48 22.82 -4.39
N ARG A 156 8.35 21.89 -5.35
CA ARG A 156 9.25 21.80 -6.52
C ARG A 156 9.05 22.92 -7.56
N TRP A 157 7.97 23.68 -7.42
CA TRP A 157 7.66 24.86 -8.24
C TRP A 157 7.72 26.13 -7.41
N MET A 158 8.31 26.08 -6.20
CA MET A 158 8.61 27.28 -5.44
C MET A 158 9.59 28.14 -6.25
N LEU A 159 9.20 29.39 -6.50
CA LEU A 159 10.04 30.38 -7.16
C LEU A 159 11.01 30.99 -6.15
N ARG A 160 12.28 31.08 -6.53
CA ARG A 160 13.28 31.83 -5.77
C ARG A 160 12.98 33.33 -5.83
N SER A 161 13.57 34.11 -4.92
CA SER A 161 13.32 35.57 -4.82
C SER A 161 13.59 36.34 -6.12
N THR A 162 14.49 35.84 -6.97
CA THR A 162 14.87 36.46 -8.25
C THR A 162 14.04 36.01 -9.45
N GLU A 163 13.28 34.92 -9.34
CA GLU A 163 12.56 34.30 -10.45
C GLU A 163 11.14 34.87 -10.57
N LEU A 164 10.74 35.29 -11.78
CA LEU A 164 9.39 35.82 -12.08
C LEU A 164 8.86 36.78 -10.99
N PRO A 165 9.52 37.91 -10.71
CA PRO A 165 9.21 38.80 -9.57
C PRO A 165 7.77 39.36 -9.60
N GLU A 166 7.11 39.37 -10.75
CA GLU A 166 5.73 39.78 -10.94
C GLU A 166 4.71 38.78 -10.38
N VAL A 167 5.08 37.51 -10.26
CA VAL A 167 4.24 36.47 -9.65
C VAL A 167 4.14 36.76 -8.16
N LYS A 168 2.92 36.83 -7.64
CA LYS A 168 2.64 37.08 -6.22
C LYS A 168 2.33 35.78 -5.50
N SER A 169 2.67 35.69 -4.23
CA SER A 169 2.18 34.64 -3.34
C SER A 169 0.72 34.87 -2.97
N LEU A 170 0.08 33.84 -2.41
CA LEU A 170 -1.21 34.00 -1.77
C LEU A 170 -1.05 34.94 -0.56
N PRO A 171 -1.90 35.98 -0.38
CA PRO A 171 -1.70 37.00 0.64
C PRO A 171 -2.16 36.50 2.03
N ILE A 172 -1.57 35.42 2.51
CA ILE A 172 -1.85 34.86 3.84
C ILE A 172 -1.26 35.79 4.90
N GLN A 173 -2.05 36.05 5.94
CA GLN A 173 -1.68 36.85 7.11
C GLN A 173 -1.50 35.94 8.34
N GLY A 174 -0.88 36.46 9.40
CA GLY A 174 -0.77 35.75 10.67
C GLY A 174 0.31 34.66 10.72
N VAL A 175 1.19 34.61 9.73
CA VAL A 175 2.39 33.75 9.74
C VAL A 175 3.66 34.60 9.89
N PRO A 176 4.69 34.11 10.62
CA PRO A 176 5.97 34.81 10.77
C PRO A 176 6.96 34.57 9.62
N TRP A 177 6.64 33.68 8.66
CA TRP A 177 7.47 33.36 7.49
C TRP A 177 6.92 33.97 6.21
N ASP A 178 7.77 34.05 5.19
CA ASP A 178 7.37 34.46 3.86
C ASP A 178 6.56 33.35 3.18
N VAL A 179 5.36 33.68 2.73
CA VAL A 179 4.51 32.74 2.00
C VAL A 179 5.13 32.47 0.62
N PRO A 180 5.41 31.20 0.27
CA PRO A 180 6.05 30.84 -0.98
C PRO A 180 5.29 31.33 -2.22
N ARG A 181 6.05 31.73 -3.24
CA ARG A 181 5.55 32.02 -4.59
C ARG A 181 5.66 30.75 -5.43
N VAL A 182 4.62 30.41 -6.19
CA VAL A 182 4.56 29.18 -6.98
C VAL A 182 4.58 29.53 -8.47
N ASP A 183 5.35 28.80 -9.26
CA ASP A 183 5.41 28.96 -10.71
C ASP A 183 4.02 28.80 -11.34
N PRO A 184 3.52 29.81 -12.09
CA PRO A 184 2.26 29.73 -12.81
C PRO A 184 2.18 28.58 -13.83
N ALA A 185 3.31 27.97 -14.23
CA ALA A 185 3.34 26.74 -15.01
C ALA A 185 2.59 25.58 -14.32
N LEU A 186 2.54 25.59 -12.99
CA LEU A 186 1.77 24.62 -12.22
C LEU A 186 0.35 25.12 -11.95
N PHE A 187 0.17 26.28 -11.34
CA PHE A 187 -1.13 26.90 -11.10
C PHE A 187 -1.00 28.39 -10.80
N THR A 188 -2.06 29.16 -11.06
CA THR A 188 -2.14 30.57 -10.70
C THR A 188 -2.68 30.76 -9.28
N VAL A 189 -2.47 31.96 -8.72
CA VAL A 189 -3.05 32.34 -7.41
C VAL A 189 -4.58 32.22 -7.40
N ASP A 190 -5.23 32.52 -8.53
CA ASP A 190 -6.70 32.45 -8.63
C ASP A 190 -7.20 31.00 -8.66
N GLN A 191 -6.49 30.10 -9.35
CA GLN A 191 -6.78 28.66 -9.28
C GLN A 191 -6.60 28.13 -7.86
N PHE A 192 -5.55 28.57 -7.16
CA PHE A 192 -5.31 28.16 -5.78
C PHE A 192 -6.38 28.67 -4.82
N ARG A 193 -6.80 29.94 -4.96
CA ARG A 193 -7.95 30.49 -4.22
C ARG A 193 -9.23 29.69 -4.49
N CYS A 194 -9.49 29.35 -5.75
CA CYS A 194 -10.66 28.55 -6.10
C CYS A 194 -10.64 27.17 -5.42
N ALA A 195 -9.49 26.50 -5.37
CA ALA A 195 -9.34 25.23 -4.66
C ALA A 195 -9.62 25.39 -3.15
N ILE A 196 -9.03 26.40 -2.50
CA ILE A 196 -9.24 26.70 -1.07
C ILE A 196 -10.72 27.00 -0.78
N ASP A 197 -11.36 27.84 -1.60
CA ASP A 197 -12.78 28.18 -1.49
C ASP A 197 -13.70 27.00 -1.80
N THR A 198 -13.23 25.99 -2.53
CA THR A 198 -14.00 24.78 -2.80
C THR A 198 -13.91 23.81 -1.63
N CYS A 199 -12.75 23.72 -0.96
CA CYS A 199 -12.56 22.91 0.24
C CYS A 199 -13.47 23.30 1.41
N THR A 200 -13.95 24.56 1.43
CA THR A 200 -14.86 25.03 2.48
C THR A 200 -16.32 24.65 2.24
N ARG A 201 -16.70 24.27 1.02
CA ARG A 201 -18.10 24.00 0.65
C ARG A 201 -18.56 22.65 1.14
N ARG A 202 -19.62 22.62 1.96
CA ARG A 202 -20.23 21.37 2.43
C ARG A 202 -21.54 21.07 1.70
N ARG A 203 -21.80 19.78 1.43
CA ARG A 203 -23.12 19.32 0.94
C ARG A 203 -24.24 19.60 1.96
N LYS A 204 -23.92 19.65 3.25
CA LYS A 204 -24.84 20.00 4.34
C LYS A 204 -24.27 21.21 5.08
N GLN A 205 -25.06 22.27 5.14
CA GLN A 205 -24.73 23.52 5.83
C GLN A 205 -24.56 23.31 7.35
N PRO A 206 -23.76 24.17 8.02
CA PRO A 206 -23.01 25.31 7.47
C PRO A 206 -21.74 24.90 6.72
N ASP A 207 -21.24 25.79 5.86
CA ASP A 207 -19.91 25.64 5.24
C ASP A 207 -18.79 25.74 6.29
N LEU A 208 -17.61 25.25 5.93
CA LEU A 208 -16.39 25.38 6.73
C LEU A 208 -15.79 26.77 6.57
N GLU A 209 -15.11 27.25 7.60
CA GLU A 209 -14.34 28.51 7.53
C GLU A 209 -12.83 28.26 7.59
N PHE A 210 -12.42 27.05 7.96
CA PHE A 210 -11.02 26.71 8.19
C PHE A 210 -10.53 25.61 7.27
N VAL A 211 -9.30 25.79 6.78
CA VAL A 211 -8.56 24.80 5.99
C VAL A 211 -7.16 24.66 6.56
N TRP A 212 -6.69 23.42 6.66
CA TRP A 212 -5.28 23.11 6.85
C TRP A 212 -4.61 22.90 5.48
N LEU A 213 -3.53 23.63 5.22
CA LEU A 213 -2.73 23.52 4.00
C LEU A 213 -1.28 23.95 4.26
N ASP A 214 -0.33 23.28 3.61
CA ASP A 214 1.10 23.38 3.90
C ASP A 214 1.62 24.81 4.06
N ILE A 215 1.50 25.64 3.02
CA ILE A 215 2.13 26.97 2.99
C ILE A 215 1.60 27.95 4.05
N ALA A 216 0.41 27.67 4.60
CA ALA A 216 -0.24 28.50 5.62
C ALA A 216 -0.06 27.93 7.03
N CYS A 217 0.12 26.61 7.16
CA CYS A 217 0.05 25.92 8.44
C CYS A 217 1.39 25.31 8.89
N ILE A 218 2.34 25.15 7.98
CA ILE A 218 3.70 24.68 8.24
C ILE A 218 4.66 25.84 7.98
N ASP A 219 5.60 26.06 8.89
CA ASP A 219 6.70 26.99 8.68
C ASP A 219 7.62 26.48 7.57
N GLN A 220 7.78 27.30 6.53
CA GLN A 220 8.45 26.92 5.28
C GLN A 220 9.97 27.15 5.29
N ASN A 221 10.54 27.59 6.42
CA ASN A 221 11.98 27.69 6.58
C ASN A 221 12.63 26.30 6.79
N GLU A 222 13.72 26.01 6.06
CA GLU A 222 14.36 24.67 6.05
C GLU A 222 14.76 24.14 7.44
N ASP A 223 15.17 25.02 8.35
CA ASP A 223 15.62 24.66 9.71
C ASP A 223 14.51 24.86 10.78
N SER A 224 13.25 25.02 10.37
CA SER A 224 12.17 25.24 11.32
C SER A 224 11.86 23.98 12.15
N ARG A 225 12.13 24.05 13.46
CA ARG A 225 11.71 23.02 14.41
C ARG A 225 10.19 22.88 14.44
N GLU A 226 9.46 23.99 14.40
CA GLU A 226 8.00 23.96 14.39
C GLU A 226 7.46 23.31 13.11
N GLY A 227 8.08 23.60 11.97
CA GLY A 227 7.78 22.94 10.70
C GLY A 227 8.01 21.42 10.79
N ALA A 228 9.17 20.98 11.29
CA ALA A 228 9.49 19.57 11.47
C ALA A 228 8.53 18.84 12.44
N LEU A 229 8.07 19.52 13.50
CA LEU A 229 7.08 19.01 14.43
C LEU A 229 5.69 18.92 13.80
N GLU A 230 5.26 19.91 13.03
CA GLU A 230 3.96 19.89 12.33
C GLU A 230 3.93 18.80 11.24
N ILE A 231 5.03 18.58 10.52
CA ILE A 231 5.21 17.43 9.62
C ILE A 231 5.01 16.11 10.39
N GLY A 232 5.57 16.03 11.60
CA GLY A 232 5.37 14.93 12.55
C GLY A 232 3.95 14.81 13.12
N ARG A 233 2.98 15.58 12.63
CA ARG A 233 1.56 15.54 13.05
C ARG A 233 0.58 15.32 11.90
N GLN A 234 1.05 15.20 10.66
CA GLN A 234 0.17 15.08 9.48
C GLN A 234 -0.91 13.98 9.63
N ALA A 235 -0.58 12.82 10.21
CA ALA A 235 -1.58 11.77 10.44
C ALA A 235 -2.73 12.23 11.35
N LYS A 236 -2.43 12.94 12.43
CA LYS A 236 -3.45 13.50 13.34
C LYS A 236 -4.29 14.56 12.64
N ILE A 237 -3.64 15.42 11.84
CA ILE A 237 -4.27 16.53 11.13
C ILE A 237 -5.27 16.03 10.09
N PHE A 238 -4.85 15.11 9.22
CA PHE A 238 -5.74 14.54 8.20
C PHE A 238 -6.86 13.70 8.82
N HIS A 239 -6.58 12.97 9.90
CA HIS A 239 -7.62 12.21 10.61
C HIS A 239 -8.63 13.10 11.34
N GLY A 240 -8.19 14.26 11.85
CA GLY A 240 -9.04 15.23 12.54
C GLY A 240 -9.86 16.12 11.60
N ALA A 241 -9.52 16.19 10.31
CA ALA A 241 -10.24 17.00 9.34
C ALA A 241 -11.64 16.45 9.09
N ASN A 242 -12.64 17.33 9.01
CA ASN A 242 -14.01 16.92 8.68
C ASN A 242 -14.16 16.46 7.23
N GLN A 243 -13.32 17.00 6.33
CA GLN A 243 -13.27 16.66 4.92
C GLN A 243 -11.84 16.81 4.42
N THR A 244 -11.44 15.91 3.51
CA THR A 244 -10.11 15.95 2.89
C THR A 244 -10.26 16.05 1.38
N PHE A 245 -9.29 16.71 0.74
CA PHE A 245 -9.31 16.99 -0.69
C PHE A 245 -7.95 16.67 -1.30
N VAL A 246 -7.95 16.19 -2.54
CA VAL A 246 -6.77 16.06 -3.39
C VAL A 246 -6.94 17.01 -4.56
N TRP A 247 -6.06 17.99 -4.67
CA TRP A 247 -6.07 18.91 -5.79
C TRP A 247 -5.03 18.51 -6.84
N LEU A 248 -5.54 18.09 -8.01
CA LEU A 248 -4.72 17.70 -9.16
C LEU A 248 -4.31 18.94 -9.96
N ALA A 249 -3.57 19.82 -9.29
CA ALA A 249 -3.16 21.11 -9.85
C ALA A 249 -2.24 20.94 -11.06
N ASN A 250 -2.55 21.66 -12.14
CA ASN A 250 -1.78 21.73 -13.37
C ASN A 250 -2.31 22.88 -14.24
N ASN A 251 -1.43 23.67 -14.86
CA ASN A 251 -1.89 24.77 -15.68
C ASN A 251 -2.02 24.32 -17.14
N HIS A 252 -3.20 23.80 -17.47
CA HIS A 252 -3.55 23.38 -18.82
C HIS A 252 -3.47 24.50 -19.87
N LEU A 253 -3.46 25.77 -19.48
CA LEU A 253 -3.31 26.89 -20.43
C LEU A 253 -1.93 26.92 -21.11
N LEU A 254 -0.94 26.23 -20.54
CA LEU A 254 0.43 26.17 -21.03
C LEU A 254 0.77 24.84 -21.71
N LYS A 255 -0.15 23.86 -21.72
CA LYS A 255 0.01 22.59 -22.42
C LYS A 255 -0.99 22.48 -23.57
N PRO A 256 -0.65 21.86 -24.71
CA PRO A 256 -1.61 21.55 -25.77
C PRO A 256 -2.79 20.75 -25.18
N LYS A 257 -4.01 20.95 -25.72
CA LYS A 257 -5.23 20.16 -25.39
C LYS A 257 -5.13 18.69 -25.84
N SER A 258 -4.00 18.03 -25.60
CA SER A 258 -3.91 16.60 -25.75
C SER A 258 -4.35 15.97 -24.44
N THR A 259 -5.40 15.15 -24.56
CA THR A 259 -5.92 14.16 -23.61
C THR A 259 -7.15 14.59 -22.79
N GLY A 260 -8.09 13.64 -22.65
CA GLY A 260 -9.51 13.89 -22.37
C GLY A 260 -9.83 14.50 -21.01
N ASP A 261 -11.08 14.91 -20.80
CA ASP A 261 -11.57 15.44 -19.52
C ASP A 261 -11.23 14.48 -18.38
N LEU A 262 -10.63 14.99 -17.30
CA LEU A 262 -10.29 14.22 -16.09
C LEU A 262 -11.51 13.43 -15.58
N SER A 263 -12.70 14.03 -15.69
CA SER A 263 -13.97 13.41 -15.35
C SER A 263 -14.25 12.16 -16.18
N ASP A 264 -14.02 12.24 -17.50
CA ASP A 264 -14.22 11.12 -18.42
C ASP A 264 -13.19 10.01 -18.18
N GLN A 265 -11.93 10.37 -17.90
CA GLN A 265 -10.87 9.39 -17.61
C GLN A 265 -11.17 8.60 -16.33
N LEU A 266 -11.56 9.31 -15.27
CA LEU A 266 -11.94 8.70 -14.00
C LEU A 266 -13.19 7.85 -14.14
N TRP A 267 -14.22 8.37 -14.82
CA TRP A 267 -15.45 7.62 -15.05
C TRP A 267 -15.17 6.35 -15.84
N PHE A 268 -14.32 6.39 -16.86
CA PHE A 268 -13.93 5.20 -17.61
C PHE A 268 -13.29 4.14 -16.71
N LEU A 269 -12.26 4.52 -15.95
CA LEU A 269 -11.56 3.57 -15.06
C LEU A 269 -12.49 2.97 -14.01
N ILE A 270 -13.35 3.78 -13.39
CA ILE A 270 -14.26 3.37 -12.32
C ILE A 270 -15.38 2.49 -12.88
N THR A 271 -15.97 2.87 -14.02
CA THR A 271 -17.15 2.19 -14.58
C THR A 271 -16.79 0.94 -15.35
N TYR A 272 -15.64 0.91 -16.02
CA TYR A 272 -15.19 -0.27 -16.79
C TYR A 272 -14.12 -1.07 -16.06
N GLY A 273 -13.82 -0.72 -14.80
CA GLY A 273 -13.03 -1.57 -13.94
C GLY A 273 -13.62 -2.99 -13.90
N PRO A 274 -12.81 -4.05 -13.85
CA PRO A 274 -13.22 -5.44 -14.09
C PRO A 274 -14.26 -6.02 -13.11
N TYR A 275 -14.74 -5.23 -12.15
CA TYR A 275 -15.88 -5.56 -11.29
C TYR A 275 -17.25 -5.13 -11.86
N ALA A 276 -17.30 -4.37 -12.95
CA ALA A 276 -18.54 -3.79 -13.44
C ALA A 276 -19.37 -4.73 -14.32
N ASP A 277 -18.77 -5.64 -15.10
CA ASP A 277 -19.53 -6.59 -15.92
C ASP A 277 -18.61 -7.67 -16.50
N GLY A 278 -18.31 -8.73 -15.72
CA GLY A 278 -17.87 -10.06 -16.22
C GLY A 278 -17.07 -10.12 -17.52
N LEU A 279 -16.11 -9.20 -17.70
CA LEU A 279 -15.59 -8.85 -19.03
C LEU A 279 -14.78 -9.98 -19.64
N LEU A 280 -14.35 -10.94 -18.80
CA LEU A 280 -13.77 -12.19 -19.24
C LEU A 280 -14.34 -13.36 -18.41
N PRO A 281 -15.07 -14.31 -19.03
CA PRO A 281 -15.54 -15.54 -18.37
C PRO A 281 -14.39 -16.47 -17.90
N PHE A 282 -13.14 -16.07 -18.14
CA PHE A 282 -11.93 -16.84 -17.87
C PHE A 282 -11.39 -16.63 -16.44
N ALA A 283 -11.69 -15.50 -15.78
CA ALA A 283 -11.12 -15.16 -14.47
C ALA A 283 -11.55 -16.12 -13.33
N SER A 284 -12.66 -16.86 -13.50
CA SER A 284 -13.15 -17.84 -12.53
C SER A 284 -12.84 -19.29 -12.88
N GLY A 285 -12.22 -19.57 -14.04
CA GLY A 285 -11.91 -20.93 -14.48
C GLY A 285 -10.49 -21.33 -14.14
N THR A 286 -10.31 -22.47 -13.47
CA THR A 286 -9.00 -23.07 -13.25
C THR A 286 -8.27 -23.22 -14.60
N THR A 287 -7.01 -22.80 -14.67
CA THR A 287 -6.06 -22.95 -15.79
C THR A 287 -5.82 -24.40 -16.24
N GLU A 288 -6.54 -25.35 -15.66
CA GLU A 288 -6.44 -26.79 -15.83
C GLU A 288 -7.46 -27.37 -16.82
N ASN A 289 -8.28 -26.57 -17.52
CA ASN A 289 -9.20 -27.13 -18.52
C ASN A 289 -8.40 -27.67 -19.73
N PRO A 290 -8.36 -29.00 -19.97
CA PRO A 290 -7.58 -29.58 -21.06
C PRO A 290 -8.08 -29.15 -22.44
N GLU A 291 -9.36 -28.76 -22.56
CA GLU A 291 -9.95 -28.29 -23.82
C GLU A 291 -9.31 -26.98 -24.30
N TRP A 292 -8.80 -26.15 -23.38
CA TRP A 292 -8.12 -24.89 -23.73
C TRP A 292 -6.76 -25.09 -24.40
N MET A 293 -6.18 -26.28 -24.24
CA MET A 293 -4.90 -26.66 -24.84
C MET A 293 -5.06 -27.25 -26.26
N ALA A 294 -6.29 -27.51 -26.72
CA ALA A 294 -6.54 -27.94 -28.09
C ALA A 294 -6.15 -26.82 -29.08
N PRO A 295 -5.38 -27.10 -30.15
CA PRO A 295 -4.86 -26.08 -31.07
C PRO A 295 -5.94 -25.16 -31.68
N GLU A 296 -7.10 -25.72 -32.00
CA GLU A 296 -8.21 -25.00 -32.62
C GLU A 296 -8.84 -24.00 -31.64
N TYR A 297 -9.08 -24.44 -30.41
CA TYR A 297 -9.65 -23.61 -29.35
C TYR A 297 -8.67 -22.53 -28.89
N ARG A 298 -7.37 -22.87 -28.79
CA ARG A 298 -6.30 -21.92 -28.47
C ARG A 298 -6.23 -20.76 -29.46
N THR A 299 -6.36 -21.03 -30.75
CA THR A 299 -6.30 -19.98 -31.78
C THR A 299 -7.49 -19.02 -31.68
N GLU A 300 -8.69 -19.55 -31.45
CA GLU A 300 -9.90 -18.75 -31.24
C GLU A 300 -9.79 -17.88 -29.97
N LEU A 301 -9.31 -18.45 -28.87
CA LEU A 301 -9.07 -17.74 -27.61
C LEU A 301 -8.07 -16.59 -27.77
N ILE A 302 -6.96 -16.81 -28.49
CA ILE A 302 -5.99 -15.74 -28.76
C ILE A 302 -6.65 -14.59 -29.54
N GLY A 303 -7.43 -14.92 -30.58
CA GLY A 303 -8.16 -13.91 -31.35
C GLY A 303 -9.26 -13.19 -30.55
N GLU A 304 -9.82 -13.82 -29.52
CA GLU A 304 -10.74 -13.17 -28.58
C GLU A 304 -9.99 -12.23 -27.62
N LEU A 305 -8.87 -12.66 -27.05
CA LEU A 305 -8.02 -11.83 -26.18
C LEU A 305 -7.52 -10.57 -26.90
N GLU A 306 -7.12 -10.68 -28.17
CA GLU A 306 -6.71 -9.53 -28.97
C GLU A 306 -7.87 -8.55 -29.23
N ARG A 307 -9.07 -9.07 -29.51
CA ARG A 307 -10.27 -8.22 -29.67
C ARG A 307 -10.65 -7.52 -28.37
N ASN A 308 -10.46 -8.20 -27.24
CA ASN A 308 -10.74 -7.70 -25.90
C ASN A 308 -9.59 -6.88 -25.29
N ALA A 309 -8.52 -6.58 -26.04
CA ALA A 309 -7.43 -5.73 -25.56
C ALA A 309 -7.79 -4.24 -25.54
N ARG A 310 -8.85 -3.81 -26.27
CA ARG A 310 -9.24 -2.40 -26.41
C ARG A 310 -9.52 -1.69 -25.07
N PRO A 311 -10.23 -2.29 -24.10
CA PRO A 311 -10.42 -1.68 -22.78
C PRO A 311 -9.09 -1.44 -22.05
N PHE A 312 -8.10 -2.33 -22.17
CA PHE A 312 -6.77 -2.13 -21.59
C PHE A 312 -6.03 -0.97 -22.23
N THR A 313 -6.09 -0.81 -23.56
CA THR A 313 -5.51 0.37 -24.23
C THR A 313 -6.10 1.66 -23.66
N ARG A 314 -7.43 1.74 -23.55
CA ARG A 314 -8.10 2.92 -23.01
C ARG A 314 -7.82 3.13 -21.52
N ALA A 315 -7.66 2.06 -20.75
CA ALA A 315 -7.30 2.13 -19.33
C ALA A 315 -5.86 2.64 -19.14
N VAL A 316 -4.92 2.22 -19.99
CA VAL A 316 -3.54 2.74 -19.99
C VAL A 316 -3.53 4.24 -20.30
N GLU A 317 -4.26 4.68 -21.33
CA GLU A 317 -4.39 6.11 -21.66
C GLU A 317 -4.98 6.90 -20.48
N ALA A 318 -6.11 6.44 -19.94
CA ALA A 318 -6.78 7.12 -18.83
C ALA A 318 -5.89 7.21 -17.59
N LEU A 319 -5.24 6.11 -17.22
CA LEU A 319 -4.35 6.08 -16.07
C LEU A 319 -3.12 6.96 -16.33
N ARG A 320 -2.57 6.98 -17.55
CA ARG A 320 -1.43 7.84 -17.92
C ARG A 320 -1.80 9.32 -17.82
N ASP A 321 -2.97 9.69 -18.30
CA ASP A 321 -3.49 11.06 -18.21
C ASP A 321 -3.65 11.50 -16.76
N ILE A 322 -4.29 10.68 -15.93
CA ILE A 322 -4.48 10.95 -14.51
C ILE A 322 -3.13 11.01 -13.77
N THR A 323 -2.21 10.09 -14.06
CA THR A 323 -0.93 10.02 -13.34
C THR A 323 0.10 11.01 -13.86
N SER A 324 -0.19 11.72 -14.96
CA SER A 324 0.60 12.85 -15.44
C SER A 324 0.52 14.08 -14.52
N TYR A 325 -0.54 14.16 -13.69
CA TYR A 325 -0.67 15.26 -12.73
C TYR A 325 0.47 15.19 -11.71
N PRO A 326 1.13 16.33 -11.40
CA PRO A 326 2.32 16.29 -10.56
C PRO A 326 2.12 15.76 -9.14
N TRP A 327 0.87 15.73 -8.66
CA TRP A 327 0.45 15.06 -7.43
C TRP A 327 0.93 13.61 -7.34
N PHE A 328 0.81 12.82 -8.41
CA PHE A 328 1.20 11.39 -8.43
C PHE A 328 2.72 11.15 -8.44
N SER A 329 3.53 12.20 -8.57
CA SER A 329 4.99 12.13 -8.50
C SER A 329 5.57 12.72 -7.22
N SER A 330 4.73 13.35 -6.38
CA SER A 330 5.16 13.89 -5.09
C SER A 330 5.29 12.78 -4.07
N LEU A 331 6.32 12.88 -3.21
CA LEU A 331 6.49 11.95 -2.12
C LEU A 331 5.48 12.20 -1.00
N TRP A 332 5.29 13.46 -0.60
CA TRP A 332 4.39 13.84 0.49
C TRP A 332 2.94 13.39 0.25
N THR A 333 2.50 13.42 -1.01
CA THR A 333 1.16 12.99 -1.39
C THR A 333 0.96 11.48 -1.24
N LEU A 334 2.02 10.68 -1.18
CA LEU A 334 1.93 9.23 -0.95
C LEU A 334 1.38 8.93 0.45
N GLN A 335 1.89 9.62 1.48
CA GLN A 335 1.37 9.50 2.84
C GLN A 335 -0.04 10.06 2.95
N GLU A 336 -0.30 11.23 2.38
CA GLU A 336 -1.62 11.87 2.43
C GLU A 336 -2.70 10.99 1.75
N ALA A 337 -2.36 10.37 0.61
CA ALA A 337 -3.20 9.41 -0.09
C ALA A 337 -3.54 8.19 0.77
N PHE A 338 -2.56 7.68 1.50
CA PHE A 338 -2.75 6.53 2.38
C PHE A 338 -3.61 6.86 3.61
N LEU A 339 -3.38 8.04 4.21
CA LEU A 339 -4.11 8.50 5.39
C LEU A 339 -5.56 8.87 5.06
N SER A 340 -5.80 9.41 3.87
CA SER A 340 -7.10 9.97 3.48
C SER A 340 -7.59 9.45 2.12
N PRO A 341 -7.84 8.14 1.99
CA PRO A 341 -8.34 7.56 0.74
C PRO A 341 -9.74 8.09 0.38
N ASP A 342 -10.51 8.62 1.33
CA ASP A 342 -11.84 9.20 1.07
C ASP A 342 -11.80 10.67 0.63
N SER A 343 -10.63 11.19 0.24
CA SER A 343 -10.50 12.58 -0.21
C SER A 343 -11.24 12.83 -1.51
N TYR A 344 -12.00 13.94 -1.57
CA TYR A 344 -12.62 14.40 -2.82
C TYR A 344 -11.55 14.88 -3.81
N LEU A 345 -11.77 14.60 -5.09
CA LEU A 345 -10.85 15.04 -6.15
C LEU A 345 -11.26 16.42 -6.66
N LEU A 346 -10.29 17.33 -6.71
CA LEU A 346 -10.43 18.63 -7.36
C LEU A 346 -9.67 18.64 -8.69
N ASP A 347 -10.31 19.22 -9.70
CA ASP A 347 -9.76 19.44 -11.02
C ASP A 347 -8.63 20.51 -10.97
N PRO A 348 -7.91 20.71 -12.08
CA PRO A 348 -6.78 21.64 -12.11
C PRO A 348 -7.17 23.10 -11.85
N ASN A 349 -8.44 23.46 -12.01
CA ASN A 349 -8.98 24.78 -11.71
C ASN A 349 -9.51 24.92 -10.28
N GLY A 350 -9.45 23.85 -9.47
CA GLY A 350 -9.90 23.84 -8.08
C GLY A 350 -11.36 23.47 -7.91
N HIS A 351 -12.06 23.01 -8.95
CA HIS A 351 -13.45 22.58 -8.85
C HIS A 351 -13.57 21.09 -8.51
N PHE A 352 -14.71 20.70 -7.95
CA PHE A 352 -15.04 19.28 -7.81
C PHE A 352 -15.01 18.55 -9.16
N VAL A 353 -14.26 17.45 -9.22
CA VAL A 353 -14.45 16.46 -10.28
C VAL A 353 -15.82 15.81 -10.09
N ARG A 354 -16.55 15.63 -11.19
CA ARG A 354 -17.86 14.98 -11.21
C ARG A 354 -17.85 13.89 -12.26
N ASP A 355 -18.39 12.73 -11.96
CA ASP A 355 -18.66 11.75 -13.01
C ASP A 355 -19.82 12.21 -13.91
N ILE A 356 -20.09 11.45 -14.99
CA ILE A 356 -21.17 11.76 -15.93
C ILE A 356 -22.58 11.77 -15.30
N HIS A 357 -22.72 11.21 -14.09
CA HIS A 357 -23.97 11.16 -13.32
C HIS A 357 -24.02 12.24 -12.22
N GLY A 358 -22.99 13.09 -12.12
CA GLY A 358 -22.88 14.15 -11.12
C GLY A 358 -22.40 13.68 -9.74
N VAL A 359 -21.97 12.43 -9.61
CA VAL A 359 -21.36 11.87 -8.39
C VAL A 359 -19.95 12.45 -8.22
N LEU A 360 -19.55 12.65 -6.97
CA LEU A 360 -18.23 13.15 -6.62
C LEU A 360 -17.33 11.94 -6.31
N PRO A 361 -16.46 11.51 -7.23
CA PRO A 361 -15.53 10.43 -6.94
C PRO A 361 -14.56 10.87 -5.84
N VAL A 362 -14.20 9.91 -4.99
CA VAL A 362 -13.10 10.07 -4.03
C VAL A 362 -11.87 9.29 -4.50
N LEU A 363 -10.70 9.58 -3.93
CA LEU A 363 -9.46 8.87 -4.25
C LEU A 363 -9.61 7.33 -4.13
N ARG A 364 -10.40 6.84 -3.17
CA ARG A 364 -10.70 5.42 -2.96
C ARG A 364 -11.30 4.77 -4.21
N ASP A 365 -12.14 5.49 -4.95
CA ASP A 365 -12.79 4.95 -6.15
C ASP A 365 -11.76 4.73 -7.26
N LEU A 366 -10.82 5.67 -7.43
CA LEU A 366 -9.67 5.51 -8.32
C LEU A 366 -8.78 4.33 -7.88
N LEU A 367 -8.44 4.25 -6.58
CA LEU A 367 -7.61 3.15 -6.06
C LEU A 367 -8.27 1.78 -6.28
N ARG A 368 -9.58 1.67 -6.04
CA ARG A 368 -10.34 0.42 -6.30
C ARG A 368 -10.35 0.07 -7.78
N ALA A 369 -10.54 1.07 -8.65
CA ALA A 369 -10.50 0.87 -10.09
C ALA A 369 -9.13 0.34 -10.55
N VAL A 370 -8.04 1.02 -10.16
CA VAL A 370 -6.67 0.61 -10.50
C VAL A 370 -6.36 -0.78 -9.99
N ARG A 371 -6.78 -1.13 -8.76
CA ARG A 371 -6.62 -2.48 -8.23
C ARG A 371 -7.30 -3.53 -9.08
N GLY A 372 -8.55 -3.29 -9.48
CA GLY A 372 -9.28 -4.20 -10.37
C GLY A 372 -8.51 -4.42 -11.66
N TRP A 373 -8.10 -3.35 -12.34
CA TRP A 373 -7.32 -3.45 -13.57
C TRP A 373 -5.99 -4.21 -13.37
N TYR A 374 -5.30 -3.96 -12.26
CA TYR A 374 -4.04 -4.64 -11.93
C TYR A 374 -4.23 -6.15 -11.69
N GLU A 375 -5.27 -6.53 -10.94
CA GLU A 375 -5.64 -7.93 -10.68
C GLU A 375 -6.00 -8.63 -11.99
N GLU A 376 -6.76 -7.98 -12.88
CA GLU A 376 -7.11 -8.52 -14.18
C GLU A 376 -5.89 -8.70 -15.09
N CYS A 377 -4.98 -7.73 -15.15
CA CYS A 377 -3.72 -7.89 -15.88
C CYS A 377 -2.89 -9.08 -15.34
N THR A 378 -2.95 -9.33 -14.02
CA THR A 378 -2.27 -10.48 -13.41
C THR A 378 -2.91 -11.80 -13.82
N ALA A 379 -4.24 -11.90 -13.71
CA ALA A 379 -4.99 -13.07 -14.15
C ALA A 379 -4.79 -13.34 -15.65
N MET A 380 -4.77 -12.31 -16.48
CA MET A 380 -4.55 -12.42 -17.92
C MET A 380 -3.13 -12.86 -18.27
N ALA A 381 -2.12 -12.38 -17.55
CA ALA A 381 -0.75 -12.85 -17.74
C ALA A 381 -0.61 -14.36 -17.45
N ASP A 382 -1.26 -14.85 -16.38
CA ASP A 382 -1.27 -16.27 -16.03
C ASP A 382 -2.04 -17.10 -17.06
N PHE A 383 -3.19 -16.62 -17.51
CA PHE A 383 -4.00 -17.27 -18.55
C PHE A 383 -3.23 -17.36 -19.88
N ARG A 384 -2.66 -16.23 -20.34
CA ARG A 384 -1.82 -16.18 -21.56
C ARG A 384 -0.67 -17.16 -21.47
N LYS A 385 0.00 -17.27 -20.30
CA LYS A 385 1.06 -18.26 -20.09
C LYS A 385 0.55 -19.69 -20.25
N ALA A 386 -0.60 -20.02 -19.65
CA ALA A 386 -1.20 -21.36 -19.73
C ALA A 386 -1.47 -21.77 -21.18
N ILE A 387 -2.04 -20.85 -21.98
CA ILE A 387 -2.29 -21.09 -23.42
C ILE A 387 -1.09 -20.75 -24.32
N GLN A 388 0.09 -20.49 -23.75
CA GLN A 388 1.31 -20.11 -24.48
C GLN A 388 1.09 -18.97 -25.50
N CYS A 389 0.29 -17.97 -25.13
CA CYS A 389 0.05 -16.74 -25.87
C CYS A 389 1.09 -15.68 -25.47
N PRO A 390 1.56 -14.84 -26.42
CA PRO A 390 2.41 -13.69 -26.08
C PRO A 390 1.73 -12.76 -25.07
N ARG A 391 2.56 -12.12 -24.25
CA ARG A 391 2.09 -11.11 -23.28
C ARG A 391 1.56 -9.88 -24.01
N SER A 392 0.56 -9.23 -23.44
CA SER A 392 0.05 -7.96 -23.94
C SER A 392 0.89 -6.81 -23.40
N ILE A 393 1.38 -5.97 -24.31
CA ILE A 393 2.10 -4.73 -23.98
C ILE A 393 1.20 -3.80 -23.16
N GLN A 394 -0.10 -3.76 -23.43
CA GLN A 394 -1.06 -2.91 -22.74
C GLN A 394 -1.30 -3.38 -21.30
N GLU A 395 -1.45 -4.68 -21.08
CA GLU A 395 -1.57 -5.27 -19.75
C GLU A 395 -0.31 -4.96 -18.90
N GLU A 396 0.88 -5.17 -19.47
CA GLU A 396 2.16 -4.87 -18.82
C GLU A 396 2.34 -3.36 -18.55
N SER A 397 1.97 -2.51 -19.50
CA SER A 397 2.04 -1.05 -19.36
C SER A 397 1.15 -0.54 -18.23
N LEU A 398 -0.06 -1.11 -18.09
CA LEU A 398 -0.97 -0.75 -17.02
C LEU A 398 -0.39 -1.13 -15.65
N LYS A 399 0.12 -2.36 -15.51
CA LYS A 399 0.76 -2.81 -14.26
C LYS A 399 1.95 -1.93 -13.90
N HIS A 400 2.82 -1.69 -14.88
CA HIS A 400 4.00 -0.85 -14.67
C HIS A 400 3.62 0.58 -14.25
N LEU A 401 2.57 1.16 -14.85
CA LEU A 401 2.12 2.49 -14.48
C LEU A 401 1.50 2.54 -13.08
N ALA A 402 0.72 1.54 -12.69
CA ALA A 402 0.17 1.41 -11.34
C ALA A 402 1.28 1.27 -10.29
N GLU A 403 2.31 0.46 -10.57
CA GLU A 403 3.48 0.25 -9.70
C GLU A 403 4.36 1.50 -9.62
N LYS A 404 4.70 2.11 -10.76
CA LYS A 404 5.54 3.33 -10.82
C LYS A 404 4.90 4.51 -10.08
N THR A 405 3.57 4.57 -10.05
CA THR A 405 2.85 5.63 -9.34
C THR A 405 2.53 5.24 -7.90
N GLY A 406 2.78 3.99 -7.49
CA GLY A 406 2.45 3.45 -6.18
C GLY A 406 0.95 3.32 -5.90
N LEU A 407 0.10 3.39 -6.94
CA LEU A 407 -1.34 3.23 -6.79
C LEU A 407 -1.71 1.78 -6.47
N ASP A 408 -0.93 0.81 -6.93
CA ASP A 408 -1.05 -0.60 -6.56
C ASP A 408 -0.92 -0.77 -5.03
N ALA A 409 0.13 -0.20 -4.44
CA ALA A 409 0.40 -0.29 -3.01
C ALA A 409 -0.65 0.45 -2.19
N LEU A 410 -1.03 1.67 -2.60
CA LEU A 410 -2.09 2.44 -1.95
C LEU A 410 -3.42 1.67 -1.97
N SER A 411 -3.73 0.99 -3.08
CA SER A 411 -4.96 0.20 -3.21
C SER A 411 -4.97 -1.10 -2.39
N SER A 412 -3.78 -1.60 -2.02
CA SER A 412 -3.63 -2.76 -1.15
C SER A 412 -3.90 -2.44 0.33
N TYR A 413 -3.92 -1.15 0.70
CA TYR A 413 -3.97 -0.66 2.08
C TYR A 413 -2.85 -1.21 2.97
N ASN A 414 -1.75 -1.69 2.39
CA ASN A 414 -0.58 -2.15 3.13
C ASN A 414 0.44 -1.01 3.31
N PRO A 415 0.57 -0.44 4.52
CA PRO A 415 1.48 0.66 4.75
C PRO A 415 2.94 0.21 4.65
N MET A 416 3.25 -1.08 4.79
CA MET A 416 4.62 -1.62 4.64
C MET A 416 5.18 -1.42 3.23
N LEU A 417 4.31 -1.26 2.24
CA LEU A 417 4.71 -1.04 0.85
C LEU A 417 5.05 0.42 0.58
N LEU A 418 4.70 1.35 1.46
CA LEU A 418 4.92 2.79 1.23
C LEU A 418 6.40 3.12 1.10
N TYR A 419 7.28 2.43 1.84
CA TYR A 419 8.72 2.67 1.71
C TYR A 419 9.26 2.22 0.35
N ALA A 420 8.81 1.05 -0.13
CA ALA A 420 9.14 0.60 -1.49
C ALA A 420 8.60 1.57 -2.55
N GLN A 421 7.40 2.13 -2.35
CA GLN A 421 6.83 3.10 -3.29
C GLN A 421 7.46 4.48 -3.23
N ALA A 422 8.00 4.89 -2.08
CA ALA A 422 8.69 6.17 -1.92
C ALA A 422 9.86 6.33 -2.91
N ARG A 423 10.49 5.22 -3.33
CA ARG A 423 11.59 5.24 -4.33
C ARG A 423 11.15 5.73 -5.71
N HIS A 424 9.88 5.56 -6.06
CA HIS A 424 9.34 5.98 -7.36
C HIS A 424 8.83 7.43 -7.34
N ARG A 425 8.78 8.05 -6.16
CA ARG A 425 8.39 9.45 -6.01
C ARG A 425 9.62 10.36 -6.06
N LYS A 426 9.42 11.58 -6.54
CA LYS A 426 10.49 12.60 -6.60
C LYS A 426 10.65 13.26 -5.23
N THR A 427 11.88 13.29 -4.73
CA THR A 427 12.25 13.91 -3.45
C THR A 427 13.33 14.96 -3.66
N THR A 428 13.42 15.93 -2.74
CA THR A 428 14.52 16.91 -2.73
C THR A 428 15.71 16.33 -1.99
N HIS A 429 15.44 15.72 -0.83
CA HIS A 429 16.42 14.99 -0.03
C HIS A 429 16.07 13.51 -0.02
N MET A 430 17.08 12.65 0.12
CA MET A 430 16.86 11.20 0.10
C MET A 430 16.20 10.72 1.40
N GLU A 431 16.51 11.39 2.51
CA GLU A 431 15.95 11.21 3.84
C GLU A 431 14.43 11.42 3.87
N ASP A 432 13.89 12.27 2.98
CA ASP A 432 12.46 12.52 2.87
C ASP A 432 11.69 11.22 2.61
N ARG A 433 12.30 10.22 1.98
CA ARG A 433 11.65 8.90 1.74
C ARG A 433 11.17 8.22 3.03
N ILE A 434 11.76 8.56 4.17
CA ILE A 434 11.30 8.11 5.49
C ILE A 434 10.37 9.16 6.13
N TYR A 435 10.77 10.43 6.13
CA TYR A 435 9.94 11.50 6.73
C TYR A 435 8.56 11.62 6.10
N GLY A 436 8.46 11.41 4.79
CA GLY A 436 7.24 11.45 4.01
C GLY A 436 6.35 10.23 4.15
N ILE A 437 6.70 9.23 4.98
CA ILE A 437 5.84 8.05 5.25
C ILE A 437 5.71 7.70 6.73
N MET A 438 6.61 8.17 7.60
CA MET A 438 6.71 7.70 8.99
C MET A 438 5.42 7.91 9.81
N GLN A 439 4.62 8.93 9.48
CA GLN A 439 3.40 9.26 10.22
C GLN A 439 2.26 8.28 9.94
N VAL A 440 2.30 7.55 8.82
CA VAL A 440 1.39 6.41 8.60
C VAL A 440 1.52 5.37 9.72
N PHE A 441 2.70 5.27 10.32
CA PHE A 441 3.00 4.36 11.42
C PHE A 441 2.84 4.99 12.81
N GLY A 442 2.47 6.28 12.88
CA GLY A 442 2.48 7.04 14.14
C GLY A 442 3.88 7.25 14.71
N LEU A 443 4.92 7.26 13.86
CA LEU A 443 6.30 7.40 14.27
C LEU A 443 6.82 8.81 13.99
N SER A 444 7.64 9.32 14.91
CA SER A 444 8.42 10.55 14.73
C SER A 444 9.91 10.20 14.84
N LEU A 445 10.57 10.11 13.69
CA LEU A 445 11.96 9.66 13.57
C LEU A 445 12.89 10.86 13.31
N GLY A 446 14.20 10.66 13.49
CA GLY A 446 15.22 11.67 13.23
C GLY A 446 14.88 13.06 13.79
N LYS A 447 14.95 14.08 12.93
CA LYS A 447 14.70 15.49 13.30
C LYS A 447 13.26 15.78 13.75
N SER A 448 12.29 14.95 13.37
CA SER A 448 10.88 15.12 13.78
C SER A 448 10.60 14.55 15.17
N SER A 449 11.56 13.83 15.78
CA SER A 449 11.41 13.35 17.15
C SER A 449 11.53 14.51 18.15
N VAL A 450 10.63 14.54 19.14
CA VAL A 450 10.60 15.58 20.19
C VAL A 450 11.88 15.59 21.02
N SER A 451 12.54 14.44 21.15
CA SER A 451 13.78 14.29 21.92
C SER A 451 15.06 14.55 21.12
N CYS A 452 14.96 14.91 19.83
CA CYS A 452 16.13 15.12 18.98
C CYS A 452 16.87 16.42 19.32
N ASN A 453 18.22 16.38 19.27
CA ASN A 453 19.04 17.57 19.33
C ASN A 453 19.11 18.25 17.94
N GLN A 454 19.00 19.59 17.89
CA GLN A 454 18.97 20.36 16.63
C GLN A 454 20.25 20.24 15.79
N ALA A 455 21.39 19.95 16.41
CA ALA A 455 22.66 19.81 15.69
C ALA A 455 22.83 18.45 15.00
N GLU A 456 21.93 17.49 15.23
CA GLU A 456 22.07 16.13 14.71
C GLU A 456 21.57 16.04 13.26
N THR A 457 22.37 15.41 12.41
CA THR A 457 22.00 15.08 11.04
C THR A 457 21.79 13.57 10.93
N PHE A 458 20.80 13.18 10.13
CA PHE A 458 20.45 11.77 9.94
C PHE A 458 20.61 11.44 8.47
N SER A 459 21.39 10.40 8.18
CA SER A 459 21.44 9.82 6.83
C SER A 459 20.21 8.95 6.58
N LEU A 460 19.91 8.69 5.31
CA LEU A 460 18.84 7.75 4.95
C LEU A 460 19.03 6.38 5.63
N SER A 461 20.24 5.83 5.64
CA SER A 461 20.53 4.52 6.27
C SER A 461 20.24 4.52 7.79
N ALA A 462 20.55 5.62 8.48
CA ALA A 462 20.21 5.76 9.90
C ALA A 462 18.69 5.81 10.11
N LEU A 463 17.95 6.52 9.25
CA LEU A 463 16.49 6.59 9.30
C LEU A 463 15.83 5.26 8.94
N GLU A 464 16.36 4.51 7.98
CA GLU A 464 15.92 3.14 7.66
C GLU A 464 16.07 2.22 8.87
N ALA A 465 17.20 2.30 9.57
CA ALA A 465 17.44 1.51 10.78
C ALA A 465 16.47 1.89 11.91
N GLN A 466 16.21 3.19 12.13
CA GLN A 466 15.22 3.67 13.08
C GLN A 466 13.80 3.21 12.72
N LEU A 467 13.41 3.33 11.45
CA LEU A 467 12.10 2.89 10.95
C LEU A 467 11.93 1.38 11.15
N ALA A 468 12.88 0.58 10.68
CA ALA A 468 12.80 -0.88 10.78
C ALA A 468 12.71 -1.36 12.23
N THR A 469 13.50 -0.78 13.13
CA THR A 469 13.46 -1.09 14.56
C THR A 469 12.09 -0.76 15.15
N SER A 470 11.60 0.45 14.91
CA SER A 470 10.31 0.91 15.42
C SER A 470 9.15 0.06 14.90
N LEU A 471 9.20 -0.33 13.62
CA LEU A 471 8.19 -1.19 13.00
C LEU A 471 8.23 -2.62 13.55
N ALA A 472 9.42 -3.19 13.76
CA ALA A 472 9.55 -4.52 14.34
C ALA A 472 8.97 -4.56 15.77
N GLU A 473 9.20 -3.52 16.57
CA GLU A 473 8.73 -3.43 17.94
C GLU A 473 7.22 -3.14 18.03
N THR A 474 6.72 -2.21 17.21
CA THR A 474 5.32 -1.75 17.26
C THR A 474 4.39 -2.67 16.47
N PHE A 475 4.87 -3.21 15.35
CA PHE A 475 4.10 -4.02 14.40
C PHE A 475 4.84 -5.31 14.00
N PRO A 476 5.17 -6.21 14.94
CA PRO A 476 6.01 -7.38 14.67
C PRO A 476 5.48 -8.26 13.54
N VAL A 477 4.16 -8.45 13.44
CA VAL A 477 3.56 -9.20 12.33
C VAL A 477 3.68 -8.42 11.02
N LEU A 478 3.10 -7.21 10.96
CA LEU A 478 3.02 -6.44 9.71
C LEU A 478 4.40 -6.11 9.16
N SER A 479 5.36 -5.76 10.02
CA SER A 479 6.75 -5.45 9.66
C SER A 479 7.41 -6.52 8.81
N GLN A 480 6.97 -7.78 8.93
CA GLN A 480 7.50 -8.92 8.19
C GLN A 480 6.58 -9.37 7.04
N LEU A 481 5.36 -8.84 6.88
CA LEU A 481 4.42 -9.19 5.80
C LEU A 481 4.75 -8.52 4.46
N HIS A 482 5.98 -8.72 4.00
CA HIS A 482 6.50 -8.35 2.70
C HIS A 482 7.41 -9.46 2.20
N ILE A 483 7.80 -9.45 0.92
CA ILE A 483 8.91 -10.25 0.42
C ILE A 483 9.95 -9.35 -0.24
N HIS A 484 11.21 -9.78 -0.26
CA HIS A 484 12.25 -9.08 -0.99
C HIS A 484 12.28 -9.53 -2.44
N SER A 485 12.09 -8.59 -3.37
CA SER A 485 12.20 -8.86 -4.82
C SER A 485 13.65 -8.98 -5.31
N HIS A 486 14.63 -8.73 -4.43
CA HIS A 486 16.05 -8.79 -4.71
C HIS A 486 16.77 -9.36 -3.49
N ALA A 487 17.87 -10.09 -3.71
CA ALA A 487 18.68 -10.63 -2.62
C ALA A 487 19.18 -9.52 -1.70
N VAL A 488 18.89 -9.65 -0.40
CA VAL A 488 19.35 -8.71 0.63
C VAL A 488 20.68 -9.21 1.22
N THR A 489 21.68 -8.33 1.25
CA THR A 489 23.00 -8.63 1.81
C THR A 489 23.11 -8.13 3.25
N GLY A 490 24.20 -8.50 3.93
CA GLY A 490 24.54 -7.92 5.24
C GLY A 490 23.60 -8.28 6.40
N ARG A 491 22.82 -9.37 6.29
CA ARG A 491 21.86 -9.83 7.32
C ARG A 491 20.80 -8.78 7.64
N GLN A 492 20.29 -8.14 6.60
CA GLN A 492 19.31 -7.05 6.68
C GLN A 492 17.93 -7.45 6.13
N ALA A 493 17.64 -8.72 5.85
CA ALA A 493 16.33 -9.15 5.36
C ALA A 493 15.22 -9.05 6.43
N TRP A 494 15.57 -8.76 7.69
CA TRP A 494 14.61 -8.49 8.75
C TRP A 494 13.95 -7.10 8.63
N ARG A 495 14.58 -6.16 7.90
CA ARG A 495 14.08 -4.79 7.72
C ARG A 495 13.38 -4.62 6.37
N LEU A 496 12.38 -3.75 6.33
CA LEU A 496 11.84 -3.25 5.07
C LEU A 496 12.94 -2.58 4.24
N SER A 497 12.84 -2.73 2.94
CA SER A 497 13.75 -2.14 1.96
C SER A 497 12.97 -1.50 0.82
N SER A 498 13.65 -0.69 0.01
CA SER A 498 13.10 -0.18 -1.24
C SER A 498 12.71 -1.28 -2.24
N THR A 499 13.20 -2.52 -2.05
CA THR A 499 12.90 -3.70 -2.89
C THR A 499 11.81 -4.60 -2.30
N SER A 500 11.19 -4.20 -1.19
CA SER A 500 10.09 -4.95 -0.58
C SER A 500 8.83 -4.89 -1.44
N VAL A 501 8.15 -6.02 -1.62
CA VAL A 501 6.90 -6.10 -2.39
C VAL A 501 5.84 -6.89 -1.64
N SER A 502 4.58 -6.72 -2.06
CA SER A 502 3.45 -7.46 -1.48
C SER A 502 3.54 -8.95 -1.80
N PRO A 503 3.27 -9.86 -0.86
CA PRO A 503 3.18 -11.29 -1.16
C PRO A 503 1.95 -11.67 -2.01
N GLY A 504 1.09 -10.72 -2.38
CA GLY A 504 -0.10 -10.97 -3.21
C GLY A 504 -1.20 -11.76 -2.51
N TRP A 505 -1.14 -11.86 -1.19
CA TRP A 505 -2.21 -12.49 -0.41
C TRP A 505 -3.42 -11.56 -0.33
N ASP A 506 -4.58 -12.09 0.02
CA ASP A 506 -5.75 -11.26 0.30
C ASP A 506 -5.57 -10.63 1.70
N ILE A 507 -4.78 -9.56 1.76
CA ILE A 507 -4.30 -8.92 3.02
C ILE A 507 -5.39 -8.01 3.64
N GLU A 508 -6.65 -8.10 3.22
CA GLU A 508 -7.74 -7.38 3.91
C GLU A 508 -7.86 -7.75 5.40
N LEU A 509 -7.41 -8.96 5.78
CA LEU A 509 -7.44 -9.43 7.18
C LEU A 509 -6.36 -8.81 8.08
N PRO A 510 -5.05 -8.76 7.71
CA PRO A 510 -4.00 -8.19 8.54
C PRO A 510 -4.20 -6.75 9.03
N PHE A 511 -4.78 -5.86 8.22
CA PHE A 511 -4.97 -4.46 8.64
C PHE A 511 -6.02 -4.28 9.72
N ARG A 512 -7.01 -5.18 9.79
CA ARG A 512 -7.94 -5.23 10.92
C ARG A 512 -7.33 -5.85 12.19
N LEU A 513 -6.08 -6.34 12.14
CA LEU A 513 -5.45 -7.06 13.26
C LEU A 513 -4.90 -6.18 14.36
N GLN A 514 -4.58 -4.90 14.14
CA GLN A 514 -4.22 -4.00 15.24
C GLN A 514 -5.28 -4.01 16.36
N GLN A 515 -6.57 -4.22 16.01
CA GLN A 515 -7.66 -4.31 16.97
C GLN A 515 -8.05 -5.74 17.39
N ARG A 516 -7.46 -6.78 16.79
CA ARG A 516 -7.90 -8.19 16.93
C ARG A 516 -6.75 -9.21 17.06
N HIS A 517 -5.55 -8.78 17.43
CA HIS A 517 -4.51 -9.72 17.81
C HIS A 517 -5.00 -10.60 18.95
N LEU A 518 -4.79 -11.91 18.84
CA LEU A 518 -4.93 -12.80 19.99
C LEU A 518 -3.75 -12.49 20.93
N PRO A 519 -4.00 -11.92 22.13
CA PRO A 519 -2.92 -11.55 23.04
C PRO A 519 -2.07 -12.77 23.42
N GLY A 520 -0.74 -12.63 23.43
CA GLY A 520 0.19 -13.67 23.89
C GLY A 520 0.71 -14.63 22.82
N LEU A 521 0.27 -14.52 21.57
CA LEU A 521 0.71 -15.37 20.44
C LEU A 521 1.75 -14.71 19.53
N THR A 522 2.06 -13.44 19.76
CA THR A 522 2.88 -12.64 18.86
C THR A 522 4.36 -12.78 19.20
N ALA A 523 5.20 -13.09 18.20
CA ALA A 523 6.65 -12.99 18.37
C ALA A 523 7.03 -11.55 18.76
N LYS A 524 7.97 -11.42 19.68
CA LYS A 524 8.60 -10.14 19.98
C LYS A 524 9.76 -9.96 19.02
N LEU A 525 9.66 -8.99 18.14
CA LEU A 525 10.74 -8.57 17.26
C LEU A 525 11.35 -7.28 17.81
N SER A 526 12.66 -7.15 17.69
CA SER A 526 13.41 -5.95 18.03
C SER A 526 14.68 -5.90 17.17
N ALA A 527 15.44 -4.83 17.30
CA ALA A 527 16.79 -4.77 16.77
C ALA A 527 17.82 -4.81 17.91
N LYS A 528 19.01 -5.34 17.63
CA LYS A 528 20.13 -5.36 18.57
C LYS A 528 21.41 -5.01 17.85
N GLU A 529 22.15 -4.08 18.43
CA GLU A 529 23.45 -3.69 17.94
C GLU A 529 24.50 -4.70 18.40
N ILE A 530 25.30 -5.19 17.47
CA ILE A 530 26.43 -6.07 17.75
C ILE A 530 27.72 -5.36 17.37
N CYS A 531 28.63 -5.26 18.34
CA CYS A 531 29.97 -4.74 18.12
C CYS A 531 30.86 -5.86 17.57
N ILE A 532 31.35 -5.69 16.34
CA ILE A 532 32.34 -6.60 15.77
C ILE A 532 33.73 -6.06 16.11
N ILE A 533 34.43 -6.79 16.98
CA ILE A 533 35.83 -6.50 17.33
C ILE A 533 36.71 -7.19 16.29
N ASP A 534 37.62 -6.45 15.66
CA ASP A 534 38.62 -7.04 14.78
C ASP A 534 39.61 -7.86 15.63
N PRO A 535 39.73 -9.18 15.40
CA PRO A 535 40.60 -10.03 16.19
C PRO A 535 42.08 -9.68 16.04
N ASN A 536 42.49 -9.02 14.95
CA ASN A 536 43.89 -8.69 14.68
C ASN A 536 44.32 -7.37 15.31
N THR A 537 43.41 -6.39 15.36
CA THR A 537 43.72 -5.04 15.85
C THR A 537 43.15 -4.75 17.24
N GLY A 538 42.18 -5.54 17.71
CA GLY A 538 41.45 -5.30 18.95
C GLY A 538 40.55 -4.05 18.89
N ALA A 539 40.50 -3.36 17.75
CA ALA A 539 39.68 -2.19 17.55
C ALA A 539 38.22 -2.59 17.29
N SER A 540 37.28 -1.82 17.84
CA SER A 540 35.86 -1.91 17.52
C SER A 540 35.66 -1.48 16.07
N ALA A 541 35.65 -2.43 15.14
CA ALA A 541 35.76 -2.14 13.72
C ALA A 541 34.42 -1.70 13.09
N LYS A 542 33.29 -2.22 13.56
CA LYS A 542 31.96 -1.86 13.02
C LYS A 542 30.84 -2.27 13.97
N ARG A 543 29.90 -1.37 14.24
CA ARG A 543 28.64 -1.73 14.88
C ARG A 543 27.61 -2.04 13.80
N VAL A 544 26.99 -3.22 13.87
CA VAL A 544 25.99 -3.65 12.90
C VAL A 544 24.70 -3.93 13.64
N LEU A 545 23.60 -3.39 13.11
CA LEU A 545 22.27 -3.62 13.63
C LEU A 545 21.71 -4.92 13.05
N HIS A 546 21.32 -5.83 13.93
CA HIS A 546 20.72 -7.11 13.56
C HIS A 546 19.30 -7.22 14.09
N GLY A 547 18.43 -7.87 13.30
CA GLY A 547 17.13 -8.30 13.77
C GLY A 547 17.28 -9.30 14.90
N PHE A 548 16.42 -9.21 15.90
CA PHE A 548 16.37 -10.13 17.01
C PHE A 548 14.93 -10.52 17.29
N PHE A 549 14.67 -11.82 17.50
CA PHE A 549 13.35 -12.31 17.83
C PHE A 549 13.34 -13.07 19.15
N LYS A 550 12.16 -13.10 19.78
CA LYS A 550 11.77 -14.03 20.84
C LYS A 550 10.37 -14.52 20.53
N GLY A 551 10.20 -15.82 20.34
CA GLY A 551 8.89 -16.37 19.98
C GLY A 551 8.89 -17.88 19.85
N SER A 552 7.70 -18.42 19.59
CA SER A 552 7.52 -19.84 19.32
C SER A 552 7.98 -20.15 17.90
N THR A 553 8.84 -21.15 17.76
CA THR A 553 9.26 -21.71 16.48
C THR A 553 8.84 -23.16 16.36
N CYS A 554 8.63 -23.63 15.14
CA CYS A 554 8.32 -25.02 14.83
C CYS A 554 9.17 -25.46 13.64
N ALA A 555 9.69 -26.68 13.66
CA ALA A 555 10.44 -27.22 12.55
C ALA A 555 9.58 -27.21 11.27
N PHE A 556 10.14 -26.72 10.16
CA PHE A 556 9.41 -26.60 8.89
C PHE A 556 8.87 -27.96 8.41
N GLU A 557 9.64 -29.04 8.62
CA GLU A 557 9.23 -30.41 8.29
C GLU A 557 8.01 -30.90 9.09
N VAL A 558 7.84 -30.41 10.31
CA VAL A 558 6.67 -30.77 11.12
C VAL A 558 5.44 -30.08 10.52
N LEU A 559 5.49 -28.77 10.29
CA LEU A 559 4.39 -28.01 9.68
C LEU A 559 4.06 -28.48 8.26
N SER A 560 5.07 -28.82 7.46
CA SER A 560 4.87 -29.31 6.09
C SER A 560 4.00 -30.56 6.05
N LYS A 561 4.21 -31.51 6.97
CA LYS A 561 3.39 -32.74 7.09
C LYS A 561 1.91 -32.42 7.37
N PHE A 562 1.61 -31.30 8.03
CA PHE A 562 0.21 -30.86 8.23
C PHE A 562 -0.36 -30.21 6.98
N TRP A 563 0.41 -29.36 6.32
CA TRP A 563 0.01 -28.69 5.08
C TRP A 563 -0.20 -29.67 3.93
N THR A 564 0.62 -30.71 3.83
CA THR A 564 0.61 -31.70 2.74
C THR A 564 0.00 -33.05 3.13
N GLY A 565 -0.37 -33.22 4.39
CA GLY A 565 -0.88 -34.48 4.93
C GLY A 565 -2.13 -34.99 4.19
N PRO A 566 -2.36 -36.31 4.17
CA PRO A 566 -3.50 -36.89 3.49
C PRO A 566 -4.79 -36.29 4.04
N ARG A 567 -5.59 -35.66 3.17
CA ARG A 567 -6.94 -35.21 3.51
C ARG A 567 -7.68 -36.43 4.05
N ALA A 568 -7.96 -36.48 5.36
CA ALA A 568 -8.84 -37.54 5.84
C ALA A 568 -10.13 -37.45 5.03
N GLN A 569 -10.69 -38.59 4.67
CA GLN A 569 -11.86 -38.70 3.81
C GLN A 569 -13.06 -37.99 4.47
N ALA A 570 -13.13 -36.67 4.32
CA ALA A 570 -14.31 -35.90 4.63
C ALA A 570 -15.33 -36.30 3.57
N ASN A 571 -16.52 -36.72 4.03
CA ASN A 571 -17.64 -37.13 3.20
C ASN A 571 -17.75 -36.21 1.97
N ASN A 572 -18.09 -36.76 0.82
CA ASN A 572 -18.07 -36.13 -0.53
C ASN A 572 -18.68 -34.72 -0.65
N ASN A 573 -19.37 -34.19 0.37
CA ASN A 573 -19.91 -32.84 0.43
C ASN A 573 -18.96 -31.81 1.10
N GLN A 574 -17.76 -32.21 1.55
CA GLN A 574 -16.73 -31.34 2.15
C GLN A 574 -15.38 -31.45 1.41
N ARG A 575 -15.41 -31.71 0.09
CA ARG A 575 -14.19 -31.93 -0.70
C ARG A 575 -13.24 -30.72 -0.80
N ASP A 576 -13.64 -29.54 -0.35
CA ASP A 576 -12.86 -28.30 -0.51
C ASP A 576 -12.33 -27.67 0.79
N LEU A 577 -12.56 -28.26 1.97
CA LEU A 577 -12.02 -27.71 3.24
C LEU A 577 -10.58 -28.20 3.52
N GLY A 578 -9.70 -28.15 2.52
CA GLY A 578 -8.26 -28.26 2.77
C GLY A 578 -7.82 -27.11 3.68
N PHE A 579 -6.80 -27.32 4.52
CA PHE A 579 -6.16 -26.19 5.19
C PHE A 579 -5.63 -25.25 4.11
N GLU A 580 -6.17 -24.04 4.04
CA GLU A 580 -5.64 -23.01 3.16
C GLU A 580 -4.34 -22.51 3.77
N PHE A 581 -3.23 -22.78 3.09
CA PHE A 581 -1.93 -22.20 3.41
C PHE A 581 -1.32 -21.56 2.16
N GLN A 582 -0.48 -20.56 2.39
CA GLN A 582 0.27 -19.89 1.34
C GLN A 582 1.69 -19.61 1.83
N ILE A 583 2.67 -19.82 0.96
CA ILE A 583 4.07 -19.42 1.14
C ILE A 583 4.41 -18.39 0.06
N ALA A 584 5.15 -17.36 0.47
CA ALA A 584 5.79 -16.39 -0.40
C ALA A 584 7.26 -16.29 0.01
N LEU A 585 8.18 -16.50 -0.93
CA LEU A 585 9.61 -16.56 -0.66
C LEU A 585 10.30 -15.25 -1.05
N ASP A 586 11.36 -14.92 -0.31
CA ASP A 586 12.26 -13.84 -0.66
C ASP A 586 13.20 -14.28 -1.78
N GLU A 587 13.62 -13.34 -2.61
CA GLU A 587 14.77 -13.56 -3.49
C GLU A 587 16.04 -13.67 -2.65
N THR A 588 16.77 -14.76 -2.82
CA THR A 588 17.96 -15.07 -2.03
C THR A 588 18.98 -15.85 -2.85
N SER A 589 20.25 -15.73 -2.48
CA SER A 589 21.33 -16.54 -3.05
C SER A 589 21.37 -17.97 -2.49
N LEU A 590 20.63 -18.23 -1.41
CA LEU A 590 20.61 -19.54 -0.74
C LEU A 590 19.84 -20.59 -1.54
N PHE A 591 18.70 -20.21 -2.11
CA PHE A 591 17.84 -21.04 -2.92
C PHE A 591 17.33 -20.26 -4.13
N THR A 592 17.49 -20.82 -5.32
CA THR A 592 16.93 -20.24 -6.54
C THR A 592 15.62 -20.92 -6.88
N LYS A 593 14.79 -20.29 -7.71
CA LYS A 593 13.54 -20.91 -8.19
C LYS A 593 13.81 -22.24 -8.90
N GLU A 594 14.89 -22.28 -9.67
CA GLU A 594 15.36 -23.48 -10.37
C GLU A 594 15.81 -24.56 -9.38
N SER A 595 16.51 -24.17 -8.29
CA SER A 595 16.95 -25.14 -7.29
C SER A 595 15.76 -25.74 -6.55
N LEU A 596 14.70 -24.98 -6.29
CA LEU A 596 13.46 -25.46 -5.69
C LEU A 596 12.53 -26.18 -6.70
N GLY A 597 12.92 -26.30 -7.98
CA GLY A 597 12.11 -26.94 -9.01
C GLY A 597 10.81 -26.20 -9.31
N ILE A 598 10.77 -24.89 -9.06
CA ILE A 598 9.59 -24.03 -9.18
C ILE A 598 9.53 -23.52 -10.64
N PRO A 599 8.54 -23.91 -11.46
CA PRO A 599 8.41 -23.47 -12.85
C PRO A 599 7.80 -22.05 -12.99
N TRP A 600 7.59 -21.36 -11.88
CA TRP A 600 6.88 -20.08 -11.80
C TRP A 600 7.88 -18.92 -11.82
N LEU A 601 7.64 -17.95 -12.71
CA LEU A 601 8.48 -16.75 -12.85
C LEU A 601 8.30 -15.77 -11.67
N GLN A 602 7.12 -15.79 -11.03
CA GLN A 602 6.79 -14.91 -9.91
C GLN A 602 6.88 -15.66 -8.58
N TRP A 603 7.20 -14.92 -7.52
CA TRP A 603 7.25 -15.43 -6.14
C TRP A 603 5.83 -15.65 -5.55
N GLN A 604 4.78 -15.29 -6.29
CA GLN A 604 3.39 -15.58 -5.96
C GLN A 604 3.01 -16.95 -6.52
N ILE A 605 3.02 -17.96 -5.66
CA ILE A 605 2.73 -19.34 -6.05
C ILE A 605 1.22 -19.59 -5.92
N PRO A 606 0.53 -20.08 -6.98
CA PRO A 606 -0.91 -20.29 -6.95
C PRO A 606 -1.34 -21.20 -5.80
N ARG A 607 -2.50 -20.93 -5.21
CA ARG A 607 -3.05 -21.74 -4.12
C ARG A 607 -3.26 -23.20 -4.55
N GLY A 608 -3.30 -24.11 -3.58
CA GLY A 608 -3.61 -25.51 -3.80
C GLY A 608 -2.37 -26.35 -4.10
N GLN A 609 -2.43 -27.16 -5.16
CA GLN A 609 -1.39 -28.14 -5.48
C GLN A 609 0.00 -27.52 -5.70
N PRO A 610 0.17 -26.35 -6.36
CA PRO A 610 1.49 -25.73 -6.50
C PRO A 610 2.16 -25.36 -5.17
N GLN A 611 1.38 -24.96 -4.15
CA GLN A 611 1.90 -24.71 -2.80
C GLN A 611 2.35 -26.01 -2.11
N VAL A 612 1.64 -27.12 -2.34
CA VAL A 612 2.03 -28.45 -1.83
C VAL A 612 3.33 -28.93 -2.48
N GLU A 613 3.47 -28.77 -3.79
CA GLU A 613 4.68 -29.10 -4.53
C GLU A 613 5.87 -28.28 -4.04
N LEU A 614 5.68 -26.96 -3.85
CA LEU A 614 6.69 -26.09 -3.27
C LEU A 614 7.17 -26.61 -1.91
N VAL A 615 6.25 -26.89 -1.00
CA VAL A 615 6.57 -27.36 0.35
C VAL A 615 7.37 -28.66 0.31
N ASN A 616 6.96 -29.61 -0.54
CA ASN A 616 7.67 -30.87 -0.69
C ASN A 616 9.09 -30.65 -1.26
N SER A 617 9.24 -29.80 -2.26
CA SER A 617 10.55 -29.42 -2.81
C SER A 617 11.44 -28.75 -1.76
N MET A 618 10.90 -27.83 -0.95
CA MET A 618 11.64 -27.17 0.13
C MET A 618 12.14 -28.18 1.17
N VAL A 619 11.27 -29.09 1.65
CA VAL A 619 11.66 -30.14 2.61
C VAL A 619 12.79 -31.01 2.04
N GLN A 620 12.64 -31.47 0.79
CA GLN A 620 13.66 -32.26 0.13
C GLN A 620 15.00 -31.51 0.05
N ARG A 621 14.99 -30.24 -0.35
CA ARG A 621 16.22 -29.44 -0.46
C ARG A 621 16.85 -29.15 0.88
N PHE A 622 16.07 -28.92 1.94
CA PHE A 622 16.60 -28.76 3.29
C PHE A 622 17.30 -30.03 3.78
N HIS A 623 16.73 -31.22 3.51
CA HIS A 623 17.38 -32.49 3.81
C HIS A 623 18.66 -32.71 3.00
N GLU A 624 18.62 -32.47 1.67
CA GLU A 624 19.78 -32.64 0.79
C GLU A 624 20.96 -31.73 1.15
N LYS A 625 20.66 -30.53 1.69
CA LYS A 625 21.66 -29.54 2.09
C LYS A 625 22.01 -29.59 3.57
N GLU A 626 21.40 -30.50 4.33
CA GLU A 626 21.52 -30.59 5.79
C GLU A 626 21.26 -29.24 6.50
N VAL A 627 20.28 -28.48 5.98
CA VAL A 627 19.90 -27.17 6.49
C VAL A 627 18.76 -27.33 7.48
N HIS A 628 18.93 -26.77 8.68
CA HIS A 628 17.88 -26.72 9.68
C HIS A 628 16.94 -25.54 9.40
N ALA A 629 15.67 -25.83 9.12
CA ALA A 629 14.65 -24.83 8.80
C ALA A 629 13.51 -24.84 9.81
N GLU A 630 13.12 -23.64 10.25
CA GLU A 630 12.04 -23.42 11.20
C GLU A 630 11.05 -22.36 10.68
N VAL A 631 9.84 -22.37 11.26
CA VAL A 631 8.85 -21.32 11.10
C VAL A 631 8.72 -20.61 12.44
N LEU A 632 9.06 -19.33 12.49
CA LEU A 632 8.79 -18.45 13.61
C LEU A 632 7.35 -17.96 13.53
N LEU A 633 6.52 -18.28 14.54
CA LEU A 633 5.15 -17.80 14.60
C LEU A 633 5.13 -16.30 14.91
N LEU A 634 4.77 -15.49 13.92
CA LEU A 634 4.68 -14.04 14.08
C LEU A 634 3.42 -13.65 14.85
N GLY A 635 2.29 -14.30 14.58
CA GLY A 635 1.02 -14.03 15.25
C GLY A 635 -0.16 -14.63 14.50
N ALA A 636 -1.37 -14.27 14.93
CA ALA A 636 -2.61 -14.77 14.34
C ALA A 636 -3.70 -13.70 14.26
N GLY A 637 -4.59 -13.86 13.29
CA GLY A 637 -5.73 -13.01 13.03
C GLY A 637 -7.05 -13.77 12.98
N ARG A 638 -8.13 -13.18 13.49
CA ARG A 638 -9.44 -13.84 13.63
C ARG A 638 -10.49 -13.27 12.66
N GLY A 639 -10.95 -14.13 11.75
CA GLY A 639 -12.10 -13.91 10.86
C GLY A 639 -13.14 -15.03 11.00
N SER A 640 -13.63 -15.55 9.87
CA SER A 640 -14.38 -16.83 9.82
C SER A 640 -13.50 -18.03 10.21
N HIS A 641 -12.20 -17.91 9.98
CA HIS A 641 -11.14 -18.81 10.43
C HIS A 641 -10.11 -18.02 11.24
N THR A 642 -9.23 -18.73 11.96
CA THR A 642 -8.03 -18.11 12.52
C THR A 642 -6.90 -18.27 11.50
N THR A 643 -6.37 -17.17 10.98
CA THR A 643 -5.21 -17.20 10.09
C THR A 643 -3.96 -16.93 10.90
N PHE A 644 -3.01 -17.85 10.88
CA PHE A 644 -1.69 -17.68 11.48
C PHE A 644 -0.71 -17.17 10.44
N TYR A 645 0.29 -16.42 10.89
CA TYR A 645 1.36 -15.86 10.07
C TYR A 645 2.70 -16.28 10.65
N GLY A 646 3.61 -16.74 9.79
CA GLY A 646 4.93 -17.18 10.19
C GLY A 646 6.03 -16.70 9.27
N LEU A 647 7.23 -16.53 9.82
CA LEU A 647 8.46 -16.27 9.09
C LEU A 647 9.20 -17.60 8.88
N ILE A 648 9.52 -17.95 7.64
CA ILE A 648 10.33 -19.12 7.32
C ILE A 648 11.79 -18.69 7.45
N VAL A 649 12.52 -19.37 8.33
CA VAL A 649 13.92 -19.08 8.62
C VAL A 649 14.76 -20.35 8.54
N ILE A 650 16.03 -20.19 8.18
CA ILE A 650 17.01 -21.28 8.20
C ILE A 650 18.16 -20.93 9.14
N GLU A 651 18.68 -21.93 9.85
CA GLU A 651 19.84 -21.75 10.70
C GLU A 651 21.10 -21.61 9.85
N CYS A 652 21.89 -20.59 10.15
CA CYS A 652 23.16 -20.28 9.53
C CYS A 652 24.22 -20.12 10.62
N HIS A 653 25.48 -20.36 10.26
CA HIS A 653 26.60 -20.20 11.18
C HIS A 653 27.59 -19.16 10.65
N ASP A 654 28.03 -18.30 11.54
CA ASP A 654 29.03 -17.27 11.27
C ASP A 654 30.11 -17.33 12.34
N GLN A 655 31.37 -17.19 11.94
CA GLN A 655 32.50 -17.27 12.88
C GLN A 655 32.44 -16.20 13.97
N ARG A 656 31.80 -15.04 13.69
CA ARG A 656 31.75 -13.90 14.62
C ARG A 656 30.47 -13.89 15.46
N LEU A 657 29.32 -14.18 14.86
CA LEU A 657 28.03 -14.17 15.56
C LEU A 657 27.61 -15.50 16.16
N GLY A 658 28.23 -16.61 15.74
CA GLY A 658 27.74 -17.94 16.05
C GLY A 658 26.52 -18.30 15.20
N ALA A 659 25.57 -19.03 15.80
CA ALA A 659 24.32 -19.41 15.13
C ALA A 659 23.38 -18.20 14.99
N TRP A 660 22.80 -18.04 13.80
CA TRP A 660 21.82 -17.01 13.49
C TRP A 660 20.82 -17.53 12.45
N TRP A 661 19.71 -16.82 12.26
CA TRP A 661 18.62 -17.27 11.40
C TRP A 661 18.52 -16.42 10.13
N ALA A 662 18.74 -17.02 8.96
CA ALA A 662 18.53 -16.35 7.69
C ALA A 662 17.05 -16.43 7.30
N ARG A 663 16.46 -15.30 6.98
CA ARG A 663 15.08 -15.22 6.48
C ARG A 663 15.00 -15.76 5.05
N LEU A 664 14.02 -16.63 4.80
CA LEU A 664 13.76 -17.21 3.48
C LEU A 664 12.43 -16.76 2.86
N GLY A 665 11.49 -16.34 3.70
CA GLY A 665 10.18 -15.88 3.25
C GLY A 665 9.15 -15.90 4.37
N ILE A 666 7.89 -15.81 3.98
CA ILE A 666 6.74 -15.81 4.88
C ILE A 666 5.72 -16.86 4.50
N CYS A 667 4.94 -17.28 5.48
CA CYS A 667 3.81 -18.16 5.28
C CYS A 667 2.57 -17.70 6.06
N ASN A 668 1.41 -18.10 5.59
CA ASN A 668 0.18 -18.05 6.37
C ASN A 668 -0.57 -19.38 6.26
N TRP A 669 -1.37 -19.71 7.27
CA TRP A 669 -2.26 -20.86 7.23
C TRP A 669 -3.51 -20.62 8.05
N GLN A 670 -4.64 -21.14 7.57
CA GLN A 670 -5.92 -21.03 8.25
C GLN A 670 -6.18 -22.25 9.13
N VAL A 671 -6.71 -22.01 10.33
CA VAL A 671 -7.23 -23.04 11.23
C VAL A 671 -8.72 -22.76 11.45
N PRO A 672 -9.61 -23.74 11.20
CA PRO A 672 -11.02 -23.59 11.46
C PRO A 672 -11.27 -23.17 12.91
N LEU A 673 -12.11 -22.16 13.13
CA LEU A 673 -12.57 -21.86 14.48
C LEU A 673 -13.35 -23.07 15.01
N PRO A 674 -13.16 -23.49 16.28
CA PRO A 674 -14.05 -24.46 16.88
C PRO A 674 -15.46 -23.87 16.79
N LEU A 675 -16.35 -24.55 16.06
CA LEU A 675 -17.76 -24.18 15.93
C LEU A 675 -18.27 -23.82 17.32
N SER A 676 -18.66 -22.57 17.51
CA SER A 676 -18.99 -22.02 18.82
C SER A 676 -19.86 -22.99 19.61
N THR A 677 -19.48 -23.25 20.85
CA THR A 677 -20.14 -24.08 21.87
C THR A 677 -21.58 -23.64 22.21
N ASN A 678 -22.18 -22.69 21.47
CA ASN A 678 -23.53 -22.20 21.69
C ASN A 678 -24.65 -23.19 21.26
N LEU A 679 -24.31 -24.38 20.76
CA LEU A 679 -25.29 -25.41 20.36
C LEU A 679 -25.14 -26.77 21.07
N VAL A 680 -24.32 -26.89 22.13
CA VAL A 680 -24.19 -28.15 22.86
C VAL A 680 -24.35 -27.91 24.37
N GLN A 681 -25.60 -27.97 24.84
CA GLN A 681 -25.93 -28.12 26.27
C GLN A 681 -25.62 -29.53 26.82
N ASP A 682 -24.97 -30.40 26.04
CA ASP A 682 -24.64 -31.76 26.46
C ASP A 682 -23.12 -32.02 26.46
N PRO A 683 -22.45 -31.87 27.62
CA PRO A 683 -21.01 -32.11 27.77
C PRO A 683 -20.57 -33.54 27.40
N ILE A 684 -21.50 -34.48 27.23
CA ILE A 684 -21.22 -35.90 26.97
C ILE A 684 -21.18 -36.20 25.46
N MET A 685 -21.90 -35.43 24.63
CA MET A 685 -21.90 -35.60 23.16
C MET A 685 -20.63 -35.03 22.49
N ALA A 686 -20.02 -33.98 23.05
CA ALA A 686 -18.76 -33.40 22.53
C ALA A 686 -17.56 -34.35 22.62
N ARG A 687 -17.65 -35.43 23.44
CA ARG A 687 -16.57 -36.41 23.60
C ARG A 687 -16.60 -37.59 22.62
N ARG A 688 -17.66 -37.76 21.81
CA ARG A 688 -17.86 -39.04 21.09
C ARG A 688 -17.92 -39.00 19.56
N LYS A 689 -17.93 -37.86 18.86
CA LYS A 689 -17.92 -37.87 17.39
C LYS A 689 -17.20 -36.68 16.77
N THR A 690 -15.86 -36.78 16.65
CA THR A 690 -15.00 -36.35 15.51
C THR A 690 -13.52 -36.49 15.90
N ARG A 691 -13.01 -37.72 15.94
CA ARG A 691 -11.63 -38.03 16.38
C ARG A 691 -10.50 -37.68 15.39
N HIS A 692 -10.79 -37.11 14.23
CA HIS A 692 -9.76 -36.94 13.19
C HIS A 692 -9.39 -35.49 12.85
N TRP A 693 -10.11 -34.48 13.36
CA TRP A 693 -9.89 -33.10 12.89
C TRP A 693 -9.98 -32.01 13.96
N GLN A 694 -10.60 -32.25 15.12
CA GLN A 694 -10.93 -31.16 16.04
C GLN A 694 -9.78 -30.65 16.90
N TYR A 695 -8.63 -31.34 16.94
CA TYR A 695 -7.47 -30.89 17.71
C TYR A 695 -6.22 -31.51 17.09
N SER A 696 -5.67 -30.93 16.00
CA SER A 696 -4.22 -31.07 15.81
C SER A 696 -3.58 -29.94 16.62
N PRO A 697 -3.02 -30.22 17.82
CA PRO A 697 -2.41 -29.19 18.64
C PRO A 697 -1.33 -28.44 17.86
N VAL A 698 -0.70 -29.11 16.89
CA VAL A 698 0.43 -28.62 16.09
C VAL A 698 0.18 -27.34 15.32
N LEU A 699 -1.06 -27.12 14.86
CA LEU A 699 -1.41 -25.90 14.12
C LEU A 699 -1.79 -24.74 15.03
N THR A 700 -2.00 -25.02 16.32
CA THR A 700 -2.19 -24.01 17.36
C THR A 700 -0.86 -23.78 18.06
N ALA A 701 -0.60 -22.57 18.55
CA ALA A 701 0.66 -22.33 19.29
C ALA A 701 0.72 -23.05 20.66
N GLU A 702 -0.29 -23.87 20.98
CA GLU A 702 -0.37 -24.67 22.20
C GLU A 702 0.20 -26.09 22.01
N SER A 703 0.71 -26.45 20.82
CA SER A 703 1.38 -27.75 20.61
C SER A 703 2.72 -27.86 21.34
N GLU A 704 3.07 -29.09 21.71
CA GLU A 704 4.42 -29.44 22.18
C GLU A 704 5.49 -29.31 21.08
N ASP A 705 5.10 -29.27 19.80
CA ASP A 705 6.01 -29.06 18.67
C ASP A 705 6.54 -27.62 18.57
N TRP A 706 5.82 -26.66 19.18
CA TRP A 706 6.26 -25.28 19.25
C TRP A 706 7.24 -25.11 20.39
N LYS A 707 8.47 -24.69 20.06
CA LYS A 707 9.52 -24.43 21.04
C LYS A 707 9.73 -22.94 21.16
N TYR A 708 9.87 -22.44 22.38
CA TYR A 708 10.19 -21.05 22.59
C TYR A 708 11.69 -20.83 22.36
N GLN A 709 12.03 -19.94 21.41
CA GLN A 709 13.41 -19.63 21.05
C GLN A 709 13.66 -18.13 21.03
N ALA A 710 14.93 -17.77 21.06
CA ALA A 710 15.40 -16.41 20.89
C ALA A 710 16.69 -16.42 20.06
N GLY A 711 16.79 -15.53 19.08
CA GLY A 711 17.93 -15.53 18.17
C GLY A 711 18.04 -14.25 17.37
N PHE A 712 19.24 -14.03 16.81
CA PHE A 712 19.44 -13.04 15.77
C PHE A 712 18.90 -13.58 14.45
N PHE A 713 18.31 -12.71 13.64
CA PHE A 713 17.84 -13.07 12.31
C PHE A 713 18.03 -11.92 11.32
N GLY A 714 18.10 -12.26 10.03
CA GLY A 714 18.19 -11.26 8.97
C GLY A 714 18.43 -11.82 7.60
#